data_AF-A0A1M5A4T3-F1
#
_entry.id   AF-A0A1M5A4T3-F1
#
_cell.length_a   1.000
_cell.length_b   1.000
_cell.length_c   1.000
_cell.angle_alpha   90.00
_cell.angle_beta   90.00
_cell.angle_gamma   90.00
#
_symmetry.space_group_name_H-M   'P 1'
#
loop_
_entity.id
_entity.type
_entity.pdbx_description
1 polymer ?
#
loop_
_entity_poly.entity_id
_entity_poly.type
_entity_poly.pdbx_seq_one_letter_code
_entity_poly.pdbx_strand_id
1 'polypeptide(L)'
;MLNFLSKPVLTKTAEAAPAPVQPAPATAPAQPDTKVAYLSASELNTSTLTPLFEVAGGPALVIGYVSPDNDFPRVASSIKNVLPPNAKLIMMTTSGELCRPTGSRTLYCEADENRGSILLQVFSHRMIEDCYIMTIPIPNDDLRRGEVSMSVDERVSQMRKEIDRHHIPFRMNVNHTFALLYIDGLSNCESFVMQAFYENGMYPIPFIGGSSAGKLDFKNTYIYNDSRVLENAAVAAIVHLGKDYRYGILKTQAVERTGASFEVVNANSALRYVSTVAGDNAEPVSFIEALKKELNCSSVDDLNKAMQGYTFATDINGEDFIRSISGIDAENDRLNFFCDIESGERLYLMKRINLSSTLQNAFREFCNGKPTPIGGILNDCILRRLGYPDEIKHIDMFSDIPVAGFSSFGEISGLHMNETLTAIFFYNVPSGTALADPYVDFFAGHYAACREFFLNRVIARQQRVGELKDQVLDLFEEYQQRLPSIIQTIMQMSRDVDVVQSSMKELSGGIDEQGSYFNQLMSRNAEITPKLQLLSASTDKITSVMQMITEISSQINLLALNAAIEAARAGEAGRGFSVVAQEVGKLSKSTQESVHSSDEAIHTLVRDVKEIDSILADNKEFEEKISEFDKRFNKQVSRVHESLDSSLEHISRSSHAIEDLNEVNATVTEKLTALQQIIKNIELGI
;
A
#
# COMPACT_ATOMS: atom_id res chain seq x y z
N MET A 1 -32.50 -14.67 10.26
CA MET A 1 -33.18 -15.46 11.31
C MET A 1 -32.50 -15.17 12.65
N LEU A 2 -32.67 -13.95 13.16
CA LEU A 2 -32.03 -13.44 14.38
C LEU A 2 -33.04 -12.53 15.06
N ASN A 3 -33.68 -13.03 16.11
CA ASN A 3 -34.56 -12.25 16.97
C ASN A 3 -34.64 -12.93 18.35
N PHE A 4 -33.58 -12.84 19.13
CA PHE A 4 -33.58 -13.28 20.54
C PHE A 4 -32.53 -12.53 21.36
N LEU A 5 -32.78 -11.26 21.69
CA LEU A 5 -32.20 -10.62 22.87
C LEU A 5 -33.12 -9.47 23.32
N SER A 6 -34.11 -9.78 24.14
CA SER A 6 -34.80 -8.82 24.99
C SER A 6 -35.65 -9.52 26.05
N LYS A 7 -35.07 -9.80 27.22
CA LYS A 7 -35.86 -9.99 28.46
C LYS A 7 -35.09 -9.49 29.70
N PRO A 8 -35.83 -9.07 30.74
CA PRO A 8 -35.42 -8.01 31.67
C PRO A 8 -34.66 -8.53 32.89
N VAL A 9 -33.90 -7.61 33.49
CA VAL A 9 -33.25 -7.74 34.80
C VAL A 9 -34.29 -8.09 35.88
N LEU A 10 -34.12 -9.26 36.50
CA LEU A 10 -34.84 -9.67 37.70
C LEU A 10 -34.14 -9.07 38.93
N THR A 11 -34.77 -8.08 39.54
CA THR A 11 -34.46 -7.59 40.88
C THR A 11 -34.81 -8.67 41.91
N LYS A 12 -33.80 -9.38 42.43
CA LYS A 12 -33.93 -10.16 43.67
C LYS A 12 -33.51 -9.30 44.86
N THR A 13 -34.45 -9.20 45.79
CA THR A 13 -34.31 -8.63 47.14
C THR A 13 -33.11 -9.24 47.87
N ALA A 14 -32.24 -8.37 48.40
CA ALA A 14 -31.10 -8.72 49.22
C ALA A 14 -31.56 -9.29 50.58
N GLU A 15 -31.24 -10.55 50.87
CA GLU A 15 -31.20 -11.08 52.23
C GLU A 15 -29.88 -10.65 52.89
N ALA A 16 -29.97 -10.24 54.15
CA ALA A 16 -28.89 -9.65 54.93
C ALA A 16 -27.69 -10.62 55.07
N ALA A 17 -26.49 -10.11 54.79
CA ALA A 17 -25.23 -10.80 55.02
C ALA A 17 -25.03 -11.14 56.51
N PRO A 18 -24.47 -12.31 56.86
CA PRO A 18 -24.13 -12.64 58.24
C PRO A 18 -23.02 -11.71 58.75
N ALA A 19 -23.10 -11.35 60.03
CA ALA A 19 -22.21 -10.42 60.71
C ALA A 19 -20.72 -10.85 60.64
N PRO A 20 -19.78 -9.89 60.64
CA PRO A 20 -18.35 -10.16 60.59
C PRO A 20 -17.87 -10.94 61.82
N VAL A 21 -17.19 -12.06 61.58
CA VAL A 21 -16.50 -12.85 62.62
C VAL A 21 -15.30 -12.04 63.10
N GLN A 22 -15.22 -11.77 64.40
CA GLN A 22 -14.06 -11.10 65.01
C GLN A 22 -12.79 -11.93 64.83
N PRO A 23 -11.64 -11.32 64.48
CA PRO A 23 -10.37 -12.04 64.40
C PRO A 23 -9.90 -12.45 65.80
N ALA A 24 -9.54 -13.73 65.95
CA ALA A 24 -8.87 -14.24 67.14
C ALA A 24 -7.51 -13.55 67.36
N PRO A 25 -7.02 -13.41 68.61
CA PRO A 25 -5.77 -12.72 68.89
C PRO A 25 -4.57 -13.49 68.32
N ALA A 26 -3.76 -12.83 67.50
CA ALA A 26 -2.53 -13.39 66.95
C ALA A 26 -1.52 -13.69 68.07
N THR A 27 -1.05 -14.94 68.13
CA THR A 27 0.14 -15.36 68.85
C THR A 27 1.40 -14.68 68.27
N ALA A 28 2.45 -14.49 69.09
CA ALA A 28 3.72 -13.82 68.76
C ALA A 28 4.34 -14.28 67.41
N PRO A 29 5.14 -13.43 66.72
CA PRO A 29 5.22 -13.46 65.27
C PRO A 29 5.90 -14.72 64.76
N ALA A 30 5.15 -15.51 64.00
CA ALA A 30 5.76 -16.41 63.03
C ALA A 30 6.70 -15.58 62.14
N GLN A 31 7.84 -16.15 61.73
CA GLN A 31 8.72 -15.50 60.75
C GLN A 31 7.91 -14.98 59.55
N PRO A 32 8.26 -13.80 58.99
CA PRO A 32 7.52 -13.24 57.88
C PRO A 32 7.69 -14.11 56.62
N ASP A 33 6.68 -14.08 55.75
CA ASP A 33 6.74 -14.77 54.46
C ASP A 33 7.54 -14.00 53.40
N THR A 34 7.71 -12.70 53.59
CA THR A 34 8.51 -11.86 52.71
C THR A 34 9.28 -10.80 53.48
N LYS A 35 10.43 -10.44 52.94
CA LYS A 35 11.29 -9.34 53.42
C LYS A 35 11.79 -8.56 52.22
N VAL A 36 11.97 -7.26 52.41
CA VAL A 36 12.54 -6.34 51.42
C VAL A 36 13.78 -5.67 52.02
N ALA A 37 14.83 -5.53 51.22
CA ALA A 37 16.03 -4.80 51.61
C ALA A 37 16.52 -3.90 50.47
N TYR A 38 16.79 -2.64 50.79
CA TYR A 38 17.40 -1.68 49.90
C TYR A 38 18.85 -1.44 50.35
N LEU A 39 19.80 -1.85 49.53
CA LEU A 39 21.21 -2.03 49.88
C LEU A 39 22.11 -1.35 48.86
N SER A 40 23.35 -1.08 49.27
CA SER A 40 24.48 -0.76 48.38
C SER A 40 25.34 -2.00 48.10
N ALA A 41 26.18 -1.93 47.07
CA ALA A 41 27.12 -3.01 46.77
C ALA A 41 28.08 -3.35 47.93
N SER A 42 28.43 -2.37 48.77
CA SER A 42 29.27 -2.60 49.97
C SER A 42 28.56 -3.40 51.07
N GLU A 43 27.24 -3.40 51.08
CA GLU A 43 26.42 -4.10 52.09
C GLU A 43 26.13 -5.54 51.71
N LEU A 44 26.50 -5.98 50.50
CA LEU A 44 26.36 -7.37 50.02
C LEU A 44 27.40 -8.32 50.64
N ASN A 45 27.24 -8.58 51.93
CA ASN A 45 28.06 -9.51 52.69
C ASN A 45 27.18 -10.46 53.52
N THR A 46 27.79 -11.53 54.03
CA THR A 46 27.07 -12.58 54.77
C THR A 46 26.32 -12.05 55.99
N SER A 47 26.88 -11.07 56.71
CA SER A 47 26.23 -10.49 57.90
C SER A 47 24.94 -9.71 57.59
N THR A 48 24.83 -9.09 56.42
CA THR A 48 23.61 -8.38 55.98
C THR A 48 22.61 -9.33 55.33
N LEU A 49 23.09 -10.26 54.49
CA LEU A 49 22.23 -11.13 53.68
C LEU A 49 21.62 -12.27 54.49
N THR A 50 22.33 -12.82 55.49
CA THR A 50 21.80 -13.95 56.28
C THR A 50 20.51 -13.58 57.03
N PRO A 51 20.42 -12.46 57.77
CA PRO A 51 19.18 -12.05 58.43
C PRO A 51 18.04 -11.71 57.45
N LEU A 52 18.38 -11.24 56.24
CA LEU A 52 17.42 -11.00 55.17
C LEU A 52 16.77 -12.30 54.68
N PHE A 53 17.55 -13.39 54.61
CA PHE A 53 17.09 -14.71 54.20
C PHE A 53 16.38 -15.51 55.30
N GLU A 54 16.36 -15.03 56.54
CA GLU A 54 15.57 -15.62 57.64
C GLU A 54 14.08 -15.32 57.49
N VAL A 55 13.43 -16.01 56.55
CA VAL A 55 11.98 -16.02 56.31
C VAL A 55 11.38 -17.39 56.64
N ALA A 56 10.06 -17.49 56.74
CA ALA A 56 9.38 -18.72 57.19
C ALA A 56 9.70 -19.96 56.34
N GLY A 57 10.44 -20.92 56.91
CA GLY A 57 10.87 -22.12 56.19
C GLY A 57 12.04 -21.90 55.22
N GLY A 58 12.72 -20.74 55.29
CA GLY A 58 13.83 -20.38 54.41
C GLY A 58 13.39 -19.75 53.09
N PRO A 59 14.32 -19.14 52.34
CA PRO A 59 14.02 -18.44 51.08
C PRO A 59 13.72 -19.46 49.97
N ALA A 60 12.60 -19.29 49.27
CA ALA A 60 12.25 -20.05 48.08
C ALA A 60 12.64 -19.32 46.79
N LEU A 61 12.37 -18.01 46.75
CA LEU A 61 12.65 -17.14 45.61
C LEU A 61 13.16 -15.80 46.13
N VAL A 62 14.20 -15.28 45.49
CA VAL A 62 14.71 -13.92 45.68
C VAL A 62 14.64 -13.20 44.34
N ILE A 63 14.03 -12.02 44.34
CA ILE A 63 13.99 -11.12 43.20
C ILE A 63 14.85 -9.90 43.51
N GLY A 64 15.73 -9.53 42.58
CA GLY A 64 16.62 -8.38 42.73
C GLY A 64 16.50 -7.37 41.61
N TYR A 65 16.47 -6.09 41.96
CA TYR A 65 16.50 -4.96 41.04
C TYR A 65 17.78 -4.18 41.28
N VAL A 66 18.63 -4.10 40.25
CA VAL A 66 20.00 -3.62 40.39
C VAL A 66 20.20 -2.36 39.55
N SER A 67 20.71 -1.32 40.19
CA SER A 67 21.11 -0.11 39.47
C SER A 67 22.19 -0.42 38.41
N PRO A 68 22.09 0.15 37.19
CA PRO A 68 22.92 -0.23 36.05
C PRO A 68 24.40 0.20 36.18
N ASP A 69 24.73 1.02 37.17
CA ASP A 69 26.11 1.40 37.51
C ASP A 69 26.84 0.37 38.39
N ASN A 70 26.13 -0.63 38.92
CA ASN A 70 26.76 -1.75 39.61
C ASN A 70 27.37 -2.76 38.63
N ASP A 71 28.42 -3.46 39.07
CA ASP A 71 28.92 -4.68 38.42
C ASP A 71 27.92 -5.83 38.61
N PHE A 72 26.99 -5.95 37.66
CA PHE A 72 25.85 -6.87 37.75
C PHE A 72 26.27 -8.34 37.96
N PRO A 73 27.23 -8.93 37.20
CA PRO A 73 27.74 -10.28 37.48
C PRO A 73 28.31 -10.45 38.90
N ARG A 74 29.03 -9.44 39.41
CA ARG A 74 29.60 -9.49 40.76
C ARG A 74 28.51 -9.42 41.83
N VAL A 75 27.52 -8.55 41.67
CA VAL A 75 26.34 -8.45 42.56
C VAL A 75 25.61 -9.80 42.61
N ALA A 76 25.31 -10.39 41.45
CA ALA A 76 24.62 -11.69 41.39
C ALA A 76 25.42 -12.80 42.09
N SER A 77 26.73 -12.85 41.86
CA SER A 77 27.62 -13.84 42.50
C SER A 77 27.67 -13.66 44.02
N SER A 78 27.76 -12.43 44.52
CA SER A 78 27.78 -12.13 45.96
C SER A 78 26.51 -12.59 46.66
N ILE A 79 25.34 -12.39 46.05
CA ILE A 79 24.05 -12.84 46.60
C ILE A 79 23.95 -14.36 46.54
N LYS A 80 24.25 -14.96 45.37
CA LYS A 80 24.12 -16.41 45.16
C LYS A 80 25.03 -17.23 46.06
N ASN A 81 26.20 -16.71 46.43
CA ASN A 81 27.14 -17.37 47.36
C ASN A 81 26.61 -17.50 48.80
N VAL A 82 25.70 -16.63 49.23
CA VAL A 82 25.08 -16.69 50.57
C VAL A 82 23.73 -17.41 50.53
N LEU A 83 23.07 -17.42 49.38
CA LEU A 83 21.74 -17.98 49.21
C LEU A 83 21.77 -19.54 49.29
N PRO A 84 20.80 -20.17 50.00
CA PRO A 84 20.69 -21.62 50.04
C PRO A 84 20.56 -22.27 48.63
N PRO A 85 21.11 -23.47 48.37
CA PRO A 85 21.11 -24.08 47.04
C PRO A 85 19.71 -24.37 46.45
N ASN A 86 18.72 -24.58 47.31
CA ASN A 86 17.33 -24.84 46.93
C ASN A 86 16.53 -23.56 46.62
N ALA A 87 17.06 -22.38 46.97
CA ALA A 87 16.43 -21.11 46.70
C ALA A 87 16.79 -20.59 45.30
N LYS A 88 15.80 -19.99 44.63
CA LYS A 88 15.93 -19.40 43.30
C LYS A 88 16.27 -17.92 43.38
N LEU A 89 17.08 -17.43 42.45
CA LEU A 89 17.46 -16.03 42.32
C LEU A 89 17.16 -15.51 40.91
N ILE A 90 16.30 -14.51 40.81
CA ILE A 90 16.10 -13.74 39.57
C ILE A 90 16.52 -12.32 39.84
N MET A 91 17.28 -11.73 38.93
CA MET A 91 17.65 -10.32 39.04
C MET A 91 17.55 -9.63 37.70
N MET A 92 17.32 -8.33 37.70
CA MET A 92 17.34 -7.52 36.50
C MET A 92 17.90 -6.12 36.77
N THR A 93 18.42 -5.48 35.74
CA THR A 93 18.75 -4.07 35.79
C THR A 93 17.50 -3.20 35.78
N THR A 94 17.59 -2.00 36.36
CA THR A 94 16.46 -1.07 36.47
C THR A 94 16.83 0.39 36.24
N SER A 95 15.91 1.21 35.73
CA SER A 95 16.05 2.67 35.66
C SER A 95 15.62 3.37 36.96
N GLY A 96 15.25 2.63 37.99
CA GLY A 96 14.94 3.15 39.33
C GLY A 96 14.25 2.11 40.19
N GLU A 97 14.57 2.06 41.47
CA GLU A 97 13.97 1.08 42.38
C GLU A 97 12.65 1.62 42.97
N LEU A 98 11.69 0.73 43.21
CA LEU A 98 10.43 1.04 43.89
C LEU A 98 10.37 0.27 45.19
N CYS A 99 10.64 0.96 46.29
CA CYS A 99 10.41 0.48 47.64
C CYS A 99 10.29 1.70 48.55
N ARG A 100 9.92 1.49 49.81
CA ARG A 100 9.92 2.57 50.79
C ARG A 100 11.08 2.39 51.77
N PRO A 101 12.23 3.04 51.55
CA PRO A 101 13.27 3.11 52.57
C PRO A 101 12.73 3.71 53.87
N THR A 102 13.27 3.28 55.01
CA THR A 102 12.90 3.81 56.32
C THR A 102 13.07 5.33 56.35
N GLY A 103 11.98 6.05 56.65
CA GLY A 103 11.96 7.52 56.68
C GLY A 103 11.58 8.19 55.35
N SER A 104 11.43 7.43 54.26
CA SER A 104 10.96 7.95 52.98
C SER A 104 9.46 8.30 53.00
N ARG A 105 9.11 9.36 52.28
CA ARG A 105 7.73 9.82 52.03
C ARG A 105 7.19 9.38 50.66
N THR A 106 7.96 8.59 49.91
CA THR A 106 7.55 8.04 48.62
C THR A 106 8.07 6.62 48.42
N LEU A 107 7.35 5.88 47.59
CA LEU A 107 7.69 4.59 46.99
C LEU A 107 8.82 4.69 45.94
N TYR A 108 8.95 5.82 45.27
CA TYR A 108 9.95 6.00 44.21
C TYR A 108 11.29 6.33 44.84
N CYS A 109 12.26 5.41 44.77
CA CYS A 109 13.62 5.70 45.20
C CYS A 109 14.30 6.67 44.24
N GLU A 110 15.33 7.36 44.73
CA GLU A 110 16.19 8.22 43.91
C GLU A 110 16.82 7.41 42.78
N ALA A 111 16.80 7.97 41.57
CA ALA A 111 17.21 7.29 40.34
C ALA A 111 18.38 7.99 39.64
N ASP A 112 19.14 8.80 40.38
CA ASP A 112 20.32 9.49 39.88
C ASP A 112 21.40 8.51 39.37
N GLU A 113 22.29 9.01 38.52
CA GLU A 113 23.45 8.25 38.07
C GLU A 113 24.41 7.93 39.24
N ASN A 114 25.04 6.75 39.17
CA ASN A 114 26.03 6.27 40.16
C ASN A 114 25.45 6.02 41.57
N ARG A 115 24.15 5.77 41.70
CA ARG A 115 23.48 5.48 42.97
C ARG A 115 23.89 4.14 43.60
N GLY A 116 24.36 3.18 42.81
CA GLY A 116 24.87 1.90 43.29
C GLY A 116 23.86 1.05 44.07
N SER A 117 22.57 1.32 43.91
CA SER A 117 21.51 0.69 44.71
C SER A 117 21.14 -0.70 44.21
N ILE A 118 20.76 -1.55 45.16
CA ILE A 118 20.34 -2.94 44.97
C ILE A 118 19.12 -3.16 45.86
N LEU A 119 17.98 -3.43 45.25
CA LEU A 119 16.74 -3.77 45.95
C LEU A 119 16.50 -5.27 45.86
N LEU A 120 16.35 -5.94 47.00
CA LEU A 120 16.06 -7.37 47.07
C LEU A 120 14.71 -7.61 47.75
N GLN A 121 13.93 -8.53 47.21
CA GLN A 121 12.75 -9.09 47.87
C GLN A 121 12.87 -10.60 47.97
N VAL A 122 12.68 -11.11 49.18
CA VAL A 122 12.77 -12.53 49.52
C VAL A 122 11.37 -13.07 49.77
N PHE A 123 11.10 -14.27 49.28
CA PHE A 123 9.86 -15.01 49.48
C PHE A 123 10.15 -16.35 50.13
N SER A 124 9.31 -16.77 51.06
CA SER A 124 9.52 -17.95 51.89
C SER A 124 9.06 -19.26 51.22
N HIS A 125 9.62 -20.40 51.62
CA HIS A 125 9.14 -21.74 51.23
C HIS A 125 7.75 -22.07 51.79
N ARG A 126 7.33 -21.38 52.86
CA ARG A 126 5.95 -21.50 53.35
C ARG A 126 4.97 -20.91 52.32
N MET A 127 5.34 -19.81 51.67
CA MET A 127 4.51 -19.12 50.69
C MET A 127 4.63 -19.69 49.27
N ILE A 128 5.85 -19.95 48.80
CA ILE A 128 6.12 -20.50 47.47
C ILE A 128 6.50 -21.97 47.63
N GLU A 129 5.60 -22.84 47.19
CA GLU A 129 5.78 -24.30 47.22
C GLU A 129 6.83 -24.72 46.19
N ASP A 130 6.73 -24.19 44.97
CA ASP A 130 7.68 -24.45 43.88
C ASP A 130 7.85 -23.24 42.96
N CYS A 131 9.03 -23.13 42.35
CA CYS A 131 9.33 -22.13 41.32
C CYS A 131 10.18 -22.75 40.20
N TYR A 132 9.70 -22.60 38.96
CA TYR A 132 10.42 -23.05 37.77
C TYR A 132 10.86 -21.84 36.93
N ILE A 133 12.15 -21.77 36.61
CA ILE A 133 12.72 -20.69 35.80
C ILE A 133 12.97 -21.21 34.39
N MET A 134 12.30 -20.59 33.42
CA MET A 134 12.56 -20.78 31.99
C MET A 134 13.36 -19.62 31.42
N THR A 135 14.18 -19.91 30.41
CA THR A 135 14.97 -18.91 29.69
C THR A 135 14.71 -19.09 28.21
N ILE A 136 14.19 -18.05 27.58
CA ILE A 136 13.86 -18.02 26.16
C ILE A 136 14.88 -17.11 25.46
N PRO A 137 15.80 -17.64 24.66
CA PRO A 137 16.66 -16.83 23.80
C PRO A 137 15.83 -16.04 22.79
N ILE A 138 16.18 -14.77 22.59
CA ILE A 138 15.48 -13.85 21.69
C ILE A 138 16.35 -13.64 20.44
N PRO A 139 15.85 -13.97 19.23
CA PRO A 139 16.56 -13.69 17.99
C PRO A 139 16.29 -12.24 17.52
N ASN A 140 17.13 -11.30 17.97
CA ASN A 140 16.99 -9.86 17.74
C ASN A 140 18.26 -9.17 17.18
N ASP A 141 19.24 -9.94 16.69
CA ASP A 141 20.50 -9.39 16.16
C ASP A 141 20.28 -8.41 15.00
N ASP A 142 19.26 -8.63 14.17
CA ASP A 142 18.86 -7.72 13.09
C ASP A 142 18.25 -6.43 13.64
N LEU A 143 17.26 -6.55 14.54
CA LEU A 143 16.58 -5.42 15.16
C LEU A 143 17.55 -4.49 15.90
N ARG A 144 18.55 -5.03 16.60
CA ARG A 144 19.59 -4.23 17.29
C ARG A 144 20.48 -3.43 16.33
N ARG A 145 20.59 -3.84 15.07
CA ARG A 145 21.31 -3.11 14.02
C ARG A 145 20.42 -2.11 13.29
N GLY A 146 19.12 -2.06 13.60
CA GLY A 146 18.14 -1.28 12.86
C GLY A 146 17.76 -1.90 11.51
N GLU A 147 18.05 -3.19 11.32
CA GLU A 147 17.70 -3.95 10.12
C GLU A 147 16.59 -4.95 10.44
N VAL A 148 15.83 -5.38 9.44
CA VAL A 148 14.81 -6.42 9.60
C VAL A 148 15.05 -7.49 8.54
N SER A 149 15.60 -8.63 8.98
CA SER A 149 16.02 -9.72 8.08
C SER A 149 15.30 -11.04 8.39
N MET A 150 14.78 -11.20 9.61
CA MET A 150 13.98 -12.34 10.04
C MET A 150 12.50 -11.96 10.07
N SER A 151 11.64 -12.83 9.53
CA SER A 151 10.19 -12.61 9.54
C SER A 151 9.61 -12.70 10.94
N VAL A 152 8.45 -12.09 11.15
CA VAL A 152 7.74 -12.17 12.44
C VAL A 152 7.45 -13.63 12.80
N ASP A 153 6.99 -14.43 11.83
CA ASP A 153 6.62 -15.83 12.04
C ASP A 153 7.83 -16.72 12.34
N GLU A 154 8.96 -16.49 11.67
CA GLU A 154 10.21 -17.18 11.98
C GLU A 154 10.68 -16.87 13.39
N ARG A 155 10.66 -15.59 13.79
CA ARG A 155 11.07 -15.13 15.12
C ARG A 155 10.22 -15.76 16.22
N VAL A 156 8.89 -15.65 16.10
CA VAL A 156 7.93 -16.25 17.04
C VAL A 156 8.07 -17.77 17.09
N SER A 157 8.23 -18.43 15.95
CA SER A 157 8.41 -19.89 15.87
C SER A 157 9.67 -20.38 16.58
N GLN A 158 10.78 -19.62 16.52
CA GLN A 158 12.00 -19.98 17.24
C GLN A 158 11.82 -19.90 18.75
N MET A 159 11.20 -18.82 19.25
CA MET A 159 10.92 -18.67 20.68
C MET A 159 9.94 -19.73 21.18
N ARG A 160 8.87 -20.01 20.41
CA ARG A 160 7.91 -21.07 20.74
C ARG A 160 8.57 -22.44 20.85
N LYS A 161 9.46 -22.80 19.92
CA LYS A 161 10.20 -24.07 19.98
C LYS A 161 11.01 -24.22 21.26
N GLU A 162 11.51 -23.12 21.83
CA GLU A 162 12.18 -23.16 23.12
C GLU A 162 11.20 -23.29 24.28
N ILE A 163 10.09 -22.54 24.25
CA ILE A 163 9.01 -22.66 25.25
C ILE A 163 8.48 -24.11 25.31
N ASP A 164 8.34 -24.78 24.17
CA ASP A 164 7.88 -26.17 24.05
C ASP A 164 8.82 -27.19 24.72
N ARG A 165 10.11 -26.85 24.92
CA ARG A 165 11.09 -27.73 25.57
C ARG A 165 10.97 -27.73 27.09
N HIS A 166 10.38 -26.68 27.66
CA HIS A 166 10.23 -26.55 29.09
C HIS A 166 9.09 -27.43 29.62
N HIS A 167 9.38 -28.16 30.70
CA HIS A 167 8.42 -29.02 31.39
C HIS A 167 8.25 -28.53 32.82
N ILE A 168 7.07 -28.02 33.14
CA ILE A 168 6.75 -27.51 34.48
C ILE A 168 6.52 -28.70 35.42
N PRO A 169 7.26 -28.80 36.55
CA PRO A 169 7.23 -29.99 37.42
C PRO A 169 5.99 -30.08 38.33
N PHE A 170 5.08 -29.11 38.25
CA PHE A 170 3.86 -29.03 39.05
C PHE A 170 2.65 -28.65 38.20
N ARG A 171 1.45 -28.90 38.72
CA ARG A 171 0.20 -28.55 38.04
C ARG A 171 -0.12 -27.07 38.21
N MET A 172 -0.30 -26.38 37.11
CA MET A 172 -0.70 -24.97 37.10
C MET A 172 -2.18 -24.80 37.45
N ASN A 173 -2.48 -23.82 38.30
CA ASN A 173 -3.82 -23.39 38.64
C ASN A 173 -3.84 -21.87 38.75
N VAL A 174 -4.73 -21.19 38.04
CA VAL A 174 -4.81 -19.72 38.03
C VAL A 174 -4.86 -19.11 39.44
N ASN A 175 -5.50 -19.74 40.43
CA ASN A 175 -5.61 -19.18 41.79
C ASN A 175 -4.30 -19.27 42.61
N HIS A 176 -3.34 -20.06 42.15
CA HIS A 176 -2.11 -20.36 42.89
C HIS A 176 -0.85 -20.23 42.04
N THR A 177 -0.98 -20.05 40.72
CA THR A 177 0.14 -20.08 39.79
C THR A 177 0.08 -18.87 38.88
N PHE A 178 1.20 -18.18 38.76
CA PHE A 178 1.41 -17.04 37.88
C PHE A 178 2.84 -17.09 37.32
N ALA A 179 3.06 -16.36 36.24
CA ALA A 179 4.36 -16.21 35.60
C ALA A 179 4.89 -14.80 35.82
N LEU A 180 6.07 -14.68 36.42
CA LEU A 180 6.84 -13.45 36.40
C LEU A 180 7.70 -13.44 35.14
N LEU A 181 7.32 -12.65 34.15
CA LEU A 181 7.99 -12.60 32.84
C LEU A 181 8.82 -11.32 32.73
N TYR A 182 10.14 -11.49 32.61
CA TYR A 182 11.07 -10.39 32.42
C TYR A 182 11.78 -10.55 31.08
N ILE A 183 11.83 -9.46 30.30
CA ILE A 183 12.36 -9.47 28.93
C ILE A 183 13.51 -8.48 28.87
N ASP A 184 14.57 -8.77 28.11
CA ASP A 184 15.61 -7.78 27.83
C ASP A 184 14.98 -6.53 27.17
N GLY A 185 15.00 -5.40 27.87
CA GLY A 185 14.32 -4.18 27.42
C GLY A 185 14.97 -3.45 26.26
N LEU A 186 16.10 -3.93 25.75
CA LEU A 186 16.69 -3.45 24.49
C LEU A 186 16.48 -4.44 23.34
N SER A 187 15.63 -5.45 23.55
CA SER A 187 15.43 -6.50 22.56
C SER A 187 14.47 -6.12 21.43
N ASN A 188 13.60 -5.14 21.67
CA ASN A 188 12.42 -4.84 20.84
C ASN A 188 11.51 -6.06 20.58
N CYS A 189 11.56 -7.09 21.42
CA CYS A 189 10.89 -8.37 21.17
C CYS A 189 9.78 -8.72 22.16
N GLU A 190 9.36 -7.80 23.01
CA GLU A 190 8.35 -8.04 24.06
C GLU A 190 7.07 -8.66 23.50
N SER A 191 6.50 -8.06 22.46
CA SER A 191 5.29 -8.55 21.81
C SER A 191 5.48 -9.91 21.13
N PHE A 192 6.65 -10.17 20.54
CA PHE A 192 6.95 -11.47 19.93
C PHE A 192 7.07 -12.59 20.97
N VAL A 193 7.66 -12.29 22.15
CA VAL A 193 7.71 -13.22 23.28
C VAL A 193 6.29 -13.52 23.77
N MET A 194 5.45 -12.49 23.95
CA MET A 194 4.06 -12.68 24.35
C MET A 194 3.28 -13.53 23.34
N GLN A 195 3.43 -13.23 22.04
CA GLN A 195 2.81 -14.00 20.98
C GLN A 195 3.22 -15.48 21.05
N ALA A 196 4.52 -15.77 21.25
CA ALA A 196 5.00 -17.14 21.38
C ALA A 196 4.37 -17.90 22.56
N PHE A 197 4.15 -17.24 23.70
CA PHE A 197 3.44 -17.84 24.84
C PHE A 197 1.96 -18.14 24.54
N TYR A 198 1.25 -17.22 23.89
CA TYR A 198 -0.17 -17.43 23.56
C TYR A 198 -0.39 -18.46 22.44
N GLU A 199 0.49 -18.51 21.45
CA GLU A 199 0.43 -19.52 20.38
C GLU A 199 0.76 -20.92 20.88
N ASN A 200 1.66 -21.04 21.87
CA ASN A 200 1.95 -22.31 22.52
C ASN A 200 0.71 -22.85 23.26
N GLY A 201 -0.04 -22.01 23.96
CA GLY A 201 -1.32 -22.37 24.59
C GLY A 201 -1.22 -23.30 25.81
N MET A 202 -0.03 -23.64 26.30
CA MET A 202 0.17 -24.56 27.43
C MET A 202 0.18 -23.87 28.80
N TYR A 203 0.17 -22.53 28.84
CA TYR A 203 0.33 -21.73 30.06
C TYR A 203 -0.90 -20.85 30.32
N PRO A 204 -2.02 -21.41 30.81
CA PRO A 204 -3.24 -20.66 31.12
C PRO A 204 -3.14 -20.00 32.51
N ILE A 205 -2.14 -19.14 32.70
CA ILE A 205 -1.86 -18.42 33.95
C ILE A 205 -1.48 -16.96 33.64
N PRO A 206 -1.62 -16.02 34.60
CA PRO A 206 -1.26 -14.63 34.36
C PRO A 206 0.22 -14.45 34.05
N PHE A 207 0.52 -13.66 33.01
CA PHE A 207 1.86 -13.17 32.71
C PHE A 207 1.99 -11.74 33.22
N ILE A 208 2.84 -11.55 34.22
CA ILE A 208 3.07 -10.27 34.87
C ILE A 208 4.56 -9.99 34.91
N GLY A 209 4.98 -8.76 34.63
CA GLY A 209 6.38 -8.39 34.74
C GLY A 209 6.69 -7.15 33.94
N GLY A 210 7.85 -7.13 33.29
CA GLY A 210 8.28 -6.00 32.51
C GLY A 210 9.66 -6.17 31.90
N SER A 211 10.03 -5.23 31.04
CA SER A 211 11.32 -5.19 30.40
C SER A 211 12.40 -4.70 31.35
N SER A 212 13.53 -5.41 31.45
CA SER A 212 14.70 -4.94 32.18
C SER A 212 15.13 -3.58 31.64
N ALA A 213 15.52 -2.69 32.53
CA ALA A 213 15.83 -1.32 32.17
C ALA A 213 17.27 -0.99 32.51
N GLY A 214 17.77 0.13 32.02
CA GLY A 214 19.19 0.48 32.14
C GLY A 214 19.40 1.96 32.38
N LYS A 215 20.59 2.43 32.03
CA LYS A 215 20.83 3.86 31.86
C LYS A 215 19.97 4.36 30.71
N LEU A 216 19.65 5.65 30.73
CA LEU A 216 18.89 6.32 29.66
C LEU A 216 19.73 6.49 28.37
N ASP A 217 20.90 5.84 28.27
CA ASP A 217 21.67 5.70 27.05
C ASP A 217 21.26 4.48 26.20
N PHE A 218 20.39 3.62 26.73
CA PHE A 218 19.81 2.45 26.06
C PHE A 218 20.86 1.49 25.46
N LYS A 219 22.01 1.31 26.12
CA LYS A 219 23.09 0.45 25.60
C LYS A 219 23.06 -1.00 26.09
N ASN A 220 22.82 -1.20 27.38
CA ASN A 220 22.88 -2.52 28.00
C ASN A 220 21.78 -2.68 29.06
N THR A 221 21.14 -3.84 29.05
CA THR A 221 20.33 -4.32 30.18
C THR A 221 20.68 -5.77 30.44
N TYR A 222 20.48 -6.23 31.68
CA TYR A 222 20.85 -7.58 32.06
C TYR A 222 19.73 -8.25 32.87
N ILE A 223 19.61 -9.56 32.68
CA ILE A 223 18.75 -10.42 33.50
C ILE A 223 19.59 -11.59 34.02
N TYR A 224 19.45 -11.94 35.30
CA TYR A 224 20.06 -13.13 35.90
C TYR A 224 18.98 -14.20 36.11
N ASN A 225 19.23 -15.42 35.62
CA ASN A 225 18.24 -16.51 35.58
C ASN A 225 18.49 -17.63 36.60
N ASP A 226 19.02 -17.32 37.79
CA ASP A 226 19.48 -18.24 38.84
C ASP A 226 20.88 -18.84 38.64
N SER A 227 21.38 -18.85 37.39
CA SER A 227 22.66 -19.48 37.06
C SER A 227 23.65 -18.57 36.36
N ARG A 228 23.18 -17.71 35.45
CA ARG A 228 24.03 -16.84 34.64
C ARG A 228 23.36 -15.51 34.32
N VAL A 229 24.20 -14.53 33.99
CA VAL A 229 23.76 -13.25 33.42
C VAL A 229 23.45 -13.44 31.94
N LEU A 230 22.36 -12.82 31.49
CA LEU A 230 21.81 -12.93 30.16
C LEU A 230 21.61 -11.55 29.54
N GLU A 231 21.83 -11.52 28.23
CA GLU A 231 21.39 -10.49 27.28
C GLU A 231 20.63 -11.21 26.17
N ASN A 232 19.78 -10.48 25.43
CA ASN A 232 18.96 -11.01 24.34
C ASN A 232 18.14 -12.25 24.77
N ALA A 233 17.53 -12.19 25.95
CA ALA A 233 16.74 -13.28 26.48
C ALA A 233 15.53 -12.76 27.26
N ALA A 234 14.48 -13.57 27.29
CA ALA A 234 13.39 -13.46 28.25
C ALA A 234 13.56 -14.55 29.32
N VAL A 235 13.21 -14.22 30.55
CA VAL A 235 13.21 -15.13 31.70
C VAL A 235 11.82 -15.13 32.30
N ALA A 236 11.20 -16.32 32.37
CA ALA A 236 9.92 -16.48 33.06
C ALA A 236 10.09 -17.32 34.32
N ALA A 237 9.66 -16.80 35.46
CA ALA A 237 9.53 -17.53 36.71
C ALA A 237 8.09 -18.01 36.85
N ILE A 238 7.83 -19.30 36.67
CA ILE A 238 6.54 -19.89 36.97
C ILE A 238 6.51 -20.19 38.46
N VAL A 239 5.71 -19.43 39.21
CA VAL A 239 5.64 -19.49 40.68
C VAL A 239 4.38 -20.23 41.09
N HIS A 240 4.52 -21.25 41.94
CA HIS A 240 3.41 -21.99 42.54
C HIS A 240 3.32 -21.67 44.03
N LEU A 241 2.22 -21.02 44.42
CA LEU A 241 1.94 -20.66 45.80
C LEU A 241 1.37 -21.85 46.58
N GLY A 242 1.69 -21.91 47.87
CA GLY A 242 1.08 -22.85 48.80
C GLY A 242 -0.45 -22.64 48.92
N LYS A 243 -1.14 -23.67 49.43
CA LYS A 243 -2.62 -23.72 49.46
C LYS A 243 -3.28 -22.62 50.29
N ASP A 244 -2.59 -22.12 51.30
CA ASP A 244 -3.04 -21.04 52.19
C ASP A 244 -2.66 -19.64 51.68
N TYR A 245 -2.18 -19.54 50.43
CA TYR A 245 -1.78 -18.28 49.83
C TYR A 245 -2.59 -18.01 48.56
N ARG A 246 -2.88 -16.72 48.34
CA ARG A 246 -3.54 -16.21 47.13
C ARG A 246 -2.80 -14.95 46.68
N TYR A 247 -3.12 -14.52 45.47
CA TYR A 247 -2.62 -13.27 44.92
C TYR A 247 -3.74 -12.49 44.23
N GLY A 248 -3.50 -11.20 44.03
CA GLY A 248 -4.35 -10.32 43.22
C GLY A 248 -3.48 -9.43 42.34
N ILE A 249 -4.03 -9.00 41.21
CA ILE A 249 -3.31 -8.20 40.22
C ILE A 249 -3.94 -6.80 40.13
N LEU A 250 -3.11 -5.79 40.33
CA LEU A 250 -3.48 -4.39 40.15
C LEU A 250 -2.81 -3.87 38.88
N LYS A 251 -3.61 -3.42 37.91
CA LYS A 251 -3.17 -2.59 36.78
C LYS A 251 -3.72 -1.18 36.97
N THR A 252 -2.91 -0.16 36.74
CA THR A 252 -3.34 1.23 36.84
C THR A 252 -2.57 2.11 35.86
N GLN A 253 -3.29 3.07 35.27
CA GLN A 253 -2.82 4.00 34.26
C GLN A 253 -3.54 5.33 34.46
N ALA A 254 -2.81 6.43 34.44
CA ALA A 254 -3.33 7.76 34.77
C ALA A 254 -3.71 8.52 33.50
N VAL A 255 -4.66 7.96 32.74
CA VAL A 255 -5.14 8.55 31.48
C VAL A 255 -6.66 8.47 31.31
N GLU A 256 -7.21 9.35 30.49
CA GLU A 256 -8.62 9.36 30.07
C GLU A 256 -8.74 9.50 28.54
N ARG A 257 -9.77 8.90 27.93
CA ARG A 257 -10.03 9.02 26.49
C ARG A 257 -10.46 10.46 26.15
N THR A 258 -9.86 11.06 25.11
CA THR A 258 -10.30 12.38 24.62
C THR A 258 -11.54 12.32 23.72
N GLY A 259 -11.83 11.13 23.18
CA GLY A 259 -12.84 10.92 22.14
C GLY A 259 -12.24 10.85 20.72
N ALA A 260 -10.99 11.31 20.53
CA ALA A 260 -10.30 11.20 19.25
C ALA A 260 -9.66 9.81 19.07
N SER A 261 -9.67 9.29 17.85
CA SER A 261 -9.03 8.03 17.49
C SER A 261 -8.53 8.06 16.06
N PHE A 262 -7.45 7.32 15.78
CA PHE A 262 -6.80 7.24 14.48
C PHE A 262 -6.68 5.77 14.06
N GLU A 263 -7.12 5.45 12.85
CA GLU A 263 -6.95 4.11 12.28
C GLU A 263 -5.64 4.05 11.50
N VAL A 264 -4.76 3.14 11.88
CA VAL A 264 -3.40 3.03 11.32
C VAL A 264 -3.47 2.41 9.94
N VAL A 265 -2.89 3.08 8.94
CA VAL A 265 -2.85 2.59 7.56
C VAL A 265 -1.46 2.03 7.23
N ASN A 266 -0.40 2.77 7.51
CA ASN A 266 0.97 2.32 7.28
C ASN A 266 1.78 2.42 8.57
N ALA A 267 2.29 1.28 9.01
CA ALA A 267 3.14 1.15 10.18
C ALA A 267 4.18 0.05 9.96
N ASN A 268 5.32 0.21 10.62
CA ASN A 268 6.39 -0.76 10.70
C ASN A 268 6.46 -1.26 12.13
N SER A 269 6.00 -2.50 12.36
CA SER A 269 5.92 -3.08 13.70
C SER A 269 7.30 -3.46 14.24
N ALA A 270 8.24 -3.83 13.38
CA ALA A 270 9.59 -4.20 13.75
C ALA A 270 10.44 -3.01 14.24
N LEU A 271 10.33 -1.86 13.57
CA LEU A 271 11.02 -0.61 13.90
C LEU A 271 10.15 0.34 14.74
N ARG A 272 8.91 -0.05 15.06
CA ARG A 272 7.97 0.64 15.96
C ARG A 272 7.66 2.07 15.52
N TYR A 273 7.25 2.25 14.28
CA TYR A 273 6.77 3.55 13.81
C TYR A 273 5.50 3.47 12.99
N VAL A 274 4.75 4.57 12.97
CA VAL A 274 3.57 4.78 12.13
C VAL A 274 3.82 5.97 11.23
N SER A 275 3.54 5.81 9.93
CA SER A 275 3.67 6.89 8.94
C SER A 275 2.32 7.53 8.65
N THR A 276 1.29 6.73 8.39
CA THR A 276 -0.01 7.25 7.95
C THR A 276 -1.19 6.62 8.67
N VAL A 277 -2.23 7.41 8.84
CA VAL A 277 -3.53 7.02 9.39
C VAL A 277 -4.64 7.31 8.38
N ALA A 278 -5.85 6.79 8.60
CA ALA A 278 -6.99 7.01 7.74
C ALA A 278 -7.53 8.45 7.89
N GLY A 279 -7.69 9.13 6.77
CA GLY A 279 -8.34 10.44 6.66
C GLY A 279 -9.88 10.35 6.61
N ASP A 280 -10.53 11.49 6.41
CA ASP A 280 -11.99 11.64 6.49
C ASP A 280 -12.74 10.79 5.44
N ASN A 281 -12.12 10.48 4.28
CA ASN A 281 -12.68 9.60 3.24
C ASN A 281 -11.90 8.27 3.10
N ALA A 282 -11.26 7.80 4.18
CA ALA A 282 -10.43 6.59 4.22
C ALA A 282 -9.15 6.62 3.34
N GLU A 283 -8.73 7.80 2.89
CA GLU A 283 -7.43 8.00 2.25
C GLU A 283 -6.27 7.98 3.29
N PRO A 284 -5.08 7.46 2.95
CA PRO A 284 -3.92 7.54 3.84
C PRO A 284 -3.44 9.00 3.99
N VAL A 285 -3.38 9.52 5.21
CA VAL A 285 -2.83 10.85 5.53
C VAL A 285 -1.68 10.75 6.53
N SER A 286 -0.74 11.70 6.49
CA SER A 286 0.36 11.79 7.48
C SER A 286 -0.21 11.79 8.89
N PHE A 287 0.34 10.94 9.76
CA PHE A 287 -0.09 10.90 11.15
C PHE A 287 0.32 12.17 11.91
N ILE A 288 1.47 12.74 11.59
CA ILE A 288 1.93 14.00 12.18
C ILE A 288 0.96 15.13 11.85
N GLU A 289 0.53 15.24 10.59
CA GLU A 289 -0.42 16.28 10.18
C GLU A 289 -1.83 16.06 10.76
N ALA A 290 -2.29 14.82 10.85
CA ALA A 290 -3.55 14.49 11.51
C ALA A 290 -3.54 14.90 12.99
N LEU A 291 -2.42 14.69 13.70
CA LEU A 291 -2.27 15.11 15.10
C LEU A 291 -2.15 16.62 15.26
N LYS A 292 -1.45 17.31 14.35
CA LYS A 292 -1.41 18.77 14.35
C LYS A 292 -2.80 19.37 14.22
N LYS A 293 -3.64 18.82 13.33
CA LYS A 293 -5.04 19.22 13.16
C LYS A 293 -5.85 18.97 14.44
N GLU A 294 -5.75 17.78 15.03
CA GLU A 294 -6.50 17.40 16.23
C GLU A 294 -6.11 18.24 17.47
N LEU A 295 -4.82 18.47 17.68
CA LEU A 295 -4.29 19.20 18.83
C LEU A 295 -4.12 20.71 18.56
N ASN A 296 -4.62 21.20 17.42
CA ASN A 296 -4.53 22.60 17.01
C ASN A 296 -3.10 23.18 17.08
N CYS A 297 -2.13 22.42 16.57
CA CYS A 297 -0.71 22.76 16.56
C CYS A 297 -0.26 23.22 15.17
N SER A 298 0.54 24.29 15.10
CA SER A 298 1.01 24.88 13.84
C SER A 298 2.39 24.36 13.40
N SER A 299 3.16 23.74 14.32
CA SER A 299 4.51 23.24 14.09
C SER A 299 4.75 21.90 14.78
N VAL A 300 5.83 21.19 14.40
CA VAL A 300 6.23 19.94 15.07
C VAL A 300 6.68 20.19 16.51
N ASP A 301 7.30 21.34 16.78
CA ASP A 301 7.70 21.72 18.14
C ASP A 301 6.49 21.97 19.05
N ASP A 302 5.44 22.60 18.52
CA ASP A 302 4.19 22.78 19.26
C ASP A 302 3.52 21.43 19.53
N LEU A 303 3.52 20.53 18.53
CA LEU A 303 3.02 19.17 18.68
C LEU A 303 3.81 18.39 19.75
N ASN A 304 5.14 18.45 19.72
CA ASN A 304 6.00 17.82 20.74
C ASN A 304 5.66 18.30 22.16
N LYS A 305 5.42 19.61 22.34
CA LYS A 305 5.00 20.17 23.64
C LYS A 305 3.60 19.70 24.02
N ALA A 306 2.65 19.73 23.10
CA ALA A 306 1.29 19.27 23.35
C ALA A 306 1.27 17.80 23.78
N MET A 307 2.00 16.92 23.08
CA MET A 307 2.09 15.49 23.36
C MET A 307 2.66 15.17 24.75
N GLN A 308 3.31 16.10 25.47
CA GLN A 308 3.66 15.89 26.87
C GLN A 308 2.41 15.66 27.76
N GLY A 309 1.24 16.17 27.36
CA GLY A 309 -0.04 15.93 28.03
C GLY A 309 -0.82 14.71 27.52
N TYR A 310 -0.34 14.01 26.49
CA TYR A 310 -1.09 12.95 25.81
C TYR A 310 -0.27 11.69 25.52
N THR A 311 -0.96 10.56 25.43
CA THR A 311 -0.42 9.28 24.95
C THR A 311 -1.48 8.59 24.08
N PHE A 312 -1.22 7.38 23.61
CA PHE A 312 -2.21 6.58 22.89
C PHE A 312 -2.56 5.31 23.64
N ALA A 313 -3.71 4.72 23.32
CA ALA A 313 -4.06 3.37 23.73
C ALA A 313 -4.71 2.61 22.57
N THR A 314 -4.53 1.29 22.57
CA THR A 314 -5.34 0.36 21.77
C THR A 314 -6.40 -0.24 22.69
N ASP A 315 -7.64 -0.34 22.21
CA ASP A 315 -8.73 -1.05 22.91
C ASP A 315 -8.68 -2.54 22.56
N ILE A 316 -8.68 -3.38 23.59
CA ILE A 316 -8.79 -4.82 23.42
C ILE A 316 -9.91 -5.31 24.33
N ASN A 317 -11.07 -5.60 23.75
CA ASN A 317 -12.27 -6.06 24.44
C ASN A 317 -12.71 -5.12 25.59
N GLY A 318 -12.59 -3.81 25.39
CA GLY A 318 -12.99 -2.78 26.36
C GLY A 318 -11.91 -2.41 27.38
N GLU A 319 -10.73 -3.01 27.31
CA GLU A 319 -9.56 -2.59 28.10
C GLU A 319 -8.59 -1.75 27.27
N ASP A 320 -8.12 -0.65 27.85
CA ASP A 320 -7.11 0.21 27.25
C ASP A 320 -5.69 -0.31 27.52
N PHE A 321 -4.92 -0.48 26.45
CA PHE A 321 -3.50 -0.82 26.47
C PHE A 321 -2.67 0.32 25.89
N ILE A 322 -1.90 0.99 26.74
CA ILE A 322 -1.16 2.20 26.34
C ILE A 322 -0.07 1.89 25.30
N ARG A 323 0.10 2.83 24.37
CA ARG A 323 1.06 2.86 23.26
C ARG A 323 1.73 4.23 23.25
N SER A 324 2.81 4.38 24.03
CA SER A 324 3.46 5.68 24.18
C SER A 324 4.37 6.00 23.00
N ILE A 325 4.38 7.26 22.58
CA ILE A 325 5.31 7.75 21.56
C ILE A 325 6.73 7.80 22.15
N SER A 326 7.73 7.43 21.35
CA SER A 326 9.15 7.56 21.67
C SER A 326 9.77 8.80 21.02
N GLY A 327 9.18 9.31 19.93
CA GLY A 327 9.60 10.54 19.30
C GLY A 327 8.85 10.84 18.00
N ILE A 328 9.01 12.07 17.51
CA ILE A 328 8.46 12.53 16.23
C ILE A 328 9.63 12.71 15.26
N ASP A 329 9.65 11.93 14.18
CA ASP A 329 10.62 12.04 13.10
C ASP A 329 9.99 12.80 11.93
N ALA A 330 10.19 14.12 11.93
CA ALA A 330 9.64 15.00 10.90
C ALA A 330 10.36 14.88 9.55
N GLU A 331 11.61 14.39 9.52
CA GLU A 331 12.37 14.25 8.29
C GLU A 331 11.82 13.10 7.43
N ASN A 332 11.39 12.01 8.08
CA ASN A 332 10.84 10.83 7.42
C ASN A 332 9.30 10.73 7.50
N ASP A 333 8.62 11.74 8.05
CA ASP A 333 7.16 11.79 8.29
C ASP A 333 6.64 10.57 9.07
N ARG A 334 7.24 10.33 10.24
CA ARG A 334 6.98 9.16 11.09
C ARG A 334 6.80 9.52 12.56
N LEU A 335 5.86 8.84 13.20
CA LEU A 335 5.69 8.84 14.65
C LEU A 335 6.25 7.53 15.22
N ASN A 336 7.28 7.62 16.05
CA ASN A 336 7.92 6.47 16.67
C ASN A 336 7.25 6.12 18.00
N PHE A 337 7.17 4.84 18.32
CA PHE A 337 6.52 4.30 19.51
C PHE A 337 7.47 3.42 20.33
N PHE A 338 7.19 3.28 21.63
CA PHE A 338 7.88 2.31 22.49
C PHE A 338 7.34 0.88 22.32
N CYS A 339 6.16 0.72 21.75
CA CYS A 339 5.54 -0.57 21.42
C CYS A 339 5.40 -0.74 19.90
N ASP A 340 5.23 -1.98 19.47
CA ASP A 340 4.86 -2.31 18.10
C ASP A 340 3.40 -1.94 17.80
N ILE A 341 3.18 -1.36 16.64
CA ILE A 341 1.87 -0.98 16.10
C ILE A 341 1.74 -1.61 14.71
N GLU A 342 0.63 -2.27 14.45
CA GLU A 342 0.33 -2.81 13.11
C GLU A 342 -0.73 -1.97 12.39
N SER A 343 -0.72 -2.00 11.05
CA SER A 343 -1.84 -1.40 10.31
C SER A 343 -3.14 -2.14 10.56
N GLY A 344 -4.23 -1.38 10.52
CA GLY A 344 -5.57 -1.80 10.93
C GLY A 344 -5.85 -1.56 12.41
N GLU A 345 -4.82 -1.31 13.23
CA GLU A 345 -5.04 -0.95 14.62
C GLU A 345 -5.64 0.45 14.77
N ARG A 346 -6.49 0.60 15.79
CA ARG A 346 -7.06 1.89 16.15
C ARG A 346 -6.39 2.43 17.40
N LEU A 347 -5.76 3.59 17.26
CA LEU A 347 -5.10 4.31 18.34
C LEU A 347 -6.04 5.39 18.88
N TYR A 348 -6.44 5.25 20.13
CA TYR A 348 -7.22 6.25 20.86
C TYR A 348 -6.27 7.27 21.47
N LEU A 349 -6.55 8.55 21.26
CA LEU A 349 -5.79 9.62 21.93
C LEU A 349 -6.23 9.69 23.39
N MET A 350 -5.26 9.63 24.28
CA MET A 350 -5.45 9.57 25.72
C MET A 350 -4.82 10.80 26.35
N LYS A 351 -5.54 11.48 27.24
CA LYS A 351 -5.03 12.61 28.01
C LYS A 351 -4.50 12.12 29.35
N ARG A 352 -3.30 12.56 29.72
CA ARG A 352 -2.72 12.29 31.04
C ARG A 352 -3.49 13.04 32.12
N ILE A 353 -3.87 12.32 33.16
CA ILE A 353 -4.52 12.84 34.36
C ILE A 353 -3.61 12.62 35.58
N ASN A 354 -4.05 13.07 36.75
CA ASN A 354 -3.25 13.01 37.98
C ASN A 354 -2.89 11.56 38.37
N LEU A 355 -1.60 11.27 38.46
CA LEU A 355 -1.04 9.96 38.75
C LEU A 355 -1.36 9.52 40.19
N SER A 356 -1.10 10.39 41.16
CA SER A 356 -1.21 10.06 42.58
C SER A 356 -2.64 9.69 42.97
N SER A 357 -3.62 10.51 42.61
CA SER A 357 -5.04 10.26 42.92
C SER A 357 -5.60 9.04 42.20
N THR A 358 -5.24 8.85 40.92
CA THR A 358 -5.64 7.66 40.15
C THR A 358 -5.12 6.38 40.80
N LEU A 359 -3.83 6.34 41.13
CA LEU A 359 -3.22 5.19 41.79
C LEU A 359 -3.83 4.91 43.17
N GLN A 360 -4.06 5.95 43.97
CA GLN A 360 -4.60 5.83 45.31
C GLN A 360 -6.06 5.35 45.30
N ASN A 361 -6.86 5.80 44.34
CA ASN A 361 -8.23 5.33 44.13
C ASN A 361 -8.25 3.89 43.63
N ALA A 362 -7.45 3.55 42.61
CA ALA A 362 -7.36 2.20 42.07
C ALA A 362 -6.91 1.19 43.14
N PHE A 363 -5.92 1.55 43.97
CA PHE A 363 -5.48 0.69 45.05
C PHE A 363 -6.55 0.52 46.15
N ARG A 364 -7.29 1.58 46.49
CA ARG A 364 -8.40 1.50 47.46
C ARG A 364 -9.50 0.57 46.97
N GLU A 365 -9.88 0.68 45.70
CA GLU A 365 -10.87 -0.20 45.07
C GLU A 365 -10.37 -1.64 45.00
N PHE A 366 -9.12 -1.83 44.58
CA PHE A 366 -8.47 -3.14 44.53
C PHE A 366 -8.43 -3.85 45.89
N CYS A 367 -8.23 -3.12 46.99
CA CYS A 367 -8.20 -3.67 48.34
C CYS A 367 -9.60 -3.93 48.93
N ASN A 368 -10.67 -3.45 48.30
CA ASN A 368 -12.02 -3.59 48.83
C ASN A 368 -12.42 -5.07 48.92
N GLY A 369 -12.83 -5.52 50.11
CA GLY A 369 -13.19 -6.91 50.36
C GLY A 369 -12.02 -7.90 50.45
N LYS A 370 -10.76 -7.44 50.40
CA LYS A 370 -9.56 -8.27 50.53
C LYS A 370 -8.90 -8.08 51.91
N PRO A 371 -8.21 -9.10 52.44
CA PRO A 371 -7.36 -8.92 53.63
C PRO A 371 -6.17 -8.02 53.31
N THR A 372 -5.45 -7.56 54.34
CA THR A 372 -4.23 -6.78 54.14
C THR A 372 -3.19 -7.61 53.37
N PRO A 373 -2.59 -7.07 52.28
CA PRO A 373 -1.52 -7.75 51.57
C PRO A 373 -0.33 -8.02 52.48
N ILE A 374 0.25 -9.22 52.39
CA ILE A 374 1.47 -9.59 53.12
C ILE A 374 2.74 -9.17 52.40
N GLY A 375 2.62 -8.74 51.13
CA GLY A 375 3.70 -8.21 50.29
C GLY A 375 3.24 -7.97 48.87
N GLY A 376 4.09 -7.34 48.06
CA GLY A 376 3.82 -7.15 46.64
C GLY A 376 5.06 -6.92 45.79
N ILE A 377 4.93 -7.22 44.50
CA ILE A 377 5.92 -6.95 43.46
C ILE A 377 5.35 -5.88 42.53
N LEU A 378 6.12 -4.83 42.25
CA LEU A 378 5.69 -3.68 41.45
C LEU A 378 6.50 -3.58 40.16
N ASN A 379 5.83 -3.66 39.01
CA ASN A 379 6.43 -3.43 37.69
C ASN A 379 5.89 -2.10 37.16
N ASP A 380 6.73 -1.07 37.16
CA ASP A 380 6.32 0.31 36.87
C ASP A 380 7.01 0.84 35.60
N CYS A 381 6.29 1.56 34.75
CA CYS A 381 6.91 2.16 33.56
C CYS A 381 7.84 3.29 33.93
N ILE A 382 9.04 3.32 33.35
CA ILE A 382 9.92 4.49 33.46
C ILE A 382 9.23 5.77 32.96
N LEU A 383 8.33 5.65 31.98
CA LEU A 383 7.55 6.79 31.48
C LEU A 383 6.63 7.41 32.53
N ARG A 384 6.23 6.69 33.60
CA ARG A 384 5.51 7.30 34.73
C ARG A 384 6.44 8.19 35.55
N ARG A 385 7.67 7.75 35.78
CA ARG A 385 8.69 8.57 36.45
C ARG A 385 9.04 9.82 35.63
N LEU A 386 9.17 9.69 34.31
CA LEU A 386 9.50 10.80 33.41
C LEU A 386 8.31 11.74 33.15
N GLY A 387 7.10 11.21 33.06
CA GLY A 387 5.89 11.98 32.78
C GLY A 387 5.31 12.70 34.00
N TYR A 388 5.61 12.23 35.22
CA TYR A 388 5.05 12.76 36.46
C TYR A 388 6.11 13.06 37.54
N PRO A 389 7.18 13.81 37.23
CA PRO A 389 8.35 13.96 38.10
C PRO A 389 8.04 14.59 39.46
N ASP A 390 7.00 15.42 39.55
CA ASP A 390 6.57 16.04 40.81
C ASP A 390 5.59 15.18 41.60
N GLU A 391 4.72 14.40 40.93
CA GLU A 391 3.74 13.56 41.63
C GLU A 391 4.38 12.34 42.27
N ILE A 392 5.39 11.72 41.63
CA ILE A 392 6.05 10.53 42.15
C ILE A 392 6.73 10.76 43.51
N LYS A 393 7.00 12.02 43.89
CA LYS A 393 7.62 12.38 45.18
C LYS A 393 6.67 12.20 46.37
N HIS A 394 5.38 11.91 46.12
CA HIS A 394 4.33 11.90 47.12
C HIS A 394 3.51 10.60 47.17
N ILE A 395 3.96 9.54 46.48
CA ILE A 395 3.26 8.27 46.39
C ILE A 395 3.62 7.37 47.58
N ASP A 396 2.74 7.24 48.58
CA ASP A 396 3.04 6.59 49.87
C ASP A 396 2.04 5.49 50.32
N MET A 397 1.03 5.17 49.51
CA MET A 397 -0.09 4.29 49.90
C MET A 397 0.28 2.82 50.18
N PHE A 398 1.50 2.38 49.84
CA PHE A 398 2.02 1.04 50.17
C PHE A 398 2.84 1.01 51.47
N SER A 399 2.73 2.05 52.29
CA SER A 399 3.57 2.31 53.47
C SER A 399 3.67 1.17 54.47
N ASP A 400 2.61 0.36 54.61
CA ASP A 400 2.52 -0.74 55.57
C ASP A 400 2.71 -2.13 54.93
N ILE A 401 3.09 -2.19 53.65
CA ILE A 401 3.23 -3.43 52.88
C ILE A 401 4.70 -3.57 52.44
N PRO A 402 5.33 -4.74 52.64
CA PRO A 402 6.66 -4.99 52.10
C PRO A 402 6.56 -5.15 50.58
N VAL A 403 6.75 -4.03 49.88
CA VAL A 403 6.76 -3.97 48.41
C VAL A 403 8.17 -3.73 47.90
N ALA A 404 8.50 -4.41 46.80
CA ALA A 404 9.67 -4.13 45.99
C ALA A 404 9.28 -4.10 44.52
N GLY A 405 10.04 -3.36 43.73
CA GLY A 405 9.76 -3.21 42.32
C GLY A 405 10.77 -2.35 41.61
N PHE A 406 10.48 -2.04 40.36
CA PHE A 406 11.43 -1.36 39.50
C PHE A 406 10.77 -0.57 38.38
N SER A 407 11.46 0.47 37.93
CA SER A 407 11.13 1.23 36.73
C SER A 407 11.67 0.48 35.51
N SER A 408 10.76 -0.16 34.79
CA SER A 408 10.96 -0.95 33.58
C SER A 408 10.92 -0.08 32.31
N PHE A 409 11.42 -0.59 31.18
CA PHE A 409 11.22 0.08 29.87
C PHE A 409 9.83 -0.18 29.25
N GLY A 410 9.06 -1.10 29.85
CA GLY A 410 7.67 -1.37 29.53
C GLY A 410 7.16 -2.53 30.39
N GLU A 411 5.86 -2.57 30.64
CA GLU A 411 5.23 -3.53 31.54
C GLU A 411 4.62 -4.68 30.75
N ILE A 412 4.49 -5.81 31.43
CA ILE A 412 3.73 -6.96 30.94
C ILE A 412 2.56 -7.19 31.89
N SER A 413 1.35 -7.11 31.34
CA SER A 413 0.12 -7.59 31.95
C SER A 413 -0.74 -8.19 30.86
N GLY A 414 -0.46 -9.46 30.54
CA GLY A 414 -1.00 -10.13 29.36
C GLY A 414 -0.41 -9.66 28.03
N LEU A 415 -0.22 -8.35 27.82
CA LEU A 415 0.46 -7.76 26.65
C LEU A 415 1.53 -6.77 27.11
N HIS A 416 2.42 -6.41 26.19
CA HIS A 416 3.35 -5.31 26.40
C HIS A 416 2.60 -3.97 26.39
N MET A 417 2.92 -3.10 27.36
CA MET A 417 2.30 -1.80 27.51
C MET A 417 3.26 -0.80 28.13
N ASN A 418 2.90 0.48 28.06
CA ASN A 418 3.68 1.58 28.62
C ASN A 418 2.85 2.40 29.62
N GLU A 419 3.50 3.31 30.36
CA GLU A 419 2.86 4.25 31.29
C GLU A 419 1.90 3.60 32.30
N THR A 420 2.09 2.31 32.61
CA THR A 420 1.27 1.60 33.59
C THR A 420 2.09 1.20 34.81
N LEU A 421 1.40 0.93 35.91
CA LEU A 421 1.92 0.11 36.99
C LEU A 421 1.14 -1.19 36.97
N THR A 422 1.85 -2.31 36.83
CA THR A 422 1.30 -3.64 37.01
C THR A 422 1.94 -4.26 38.26
N ALA A 423 1.12 -4.50 39.27
CA ALA A 423 1.53 -5.02 40.56
C ALA A 423 0.83 -6.34 40.89
N ILE A 424 1.56 -7.24 41.54
CA ILE A 424 1.01 -8.45 42.15
C ILE A 424 1.11 -8.34 43.67
N PHE A 425 -0.01 -8.52 44.36
CA PHE A 425 -0.10 -8.51 45.81
C PHE A 425 -0.43 -9.90 46.33
N PHE A 426 0.16 -10.26 47.46
CA PHE A 426 0.01 -11.59 48.05
C PHE A 426 -0.80 -11.54 49.33
N TYR A 427 -1.52 -12.62 49.62
CA TYR A 427 -2.40 -12.73 50.76
C TYR A 427 -2.25 -14.09 51.41
N ASN A 428 -2.23 -14.13 52.75
CA ASN A 428 -2.42 -15.36 53.51
C ASN A 428 -3.92 -15.54 53.76
N VAL A 429 -4.49 -16.57 53.15
CA VAL A 429 -5.93 -16.85 53.13
C VAL A 429 -6.11 -18.33 53.43
N PRO A 430 -6.73 -18.72 54.56
CA PRO A 430 -6.87 -20.13 54.93
C PRO A 430 -7.47 -20.96 53.80
N SER A 431 -6.90 -22.13 53.55
CA SER A 431 -7.33 -23.05 52.49
C SER A 431 -8.84 -23.30 52.56
N GLY A 432 -9.52 -23.10 51.43
CA GLY A 432 -10.99 -23.21 51.30
C GLY A 432 -11.73 -21.87 51.39
N THR A 433 -11.06 -20.79 51.79
CA THR A 433 -11.63 -19.44 51.73
C THR A 433 -11.43 -18.87 50.33
N ALA A 434 -12.50 -18.34 49.74
CA ALA A 434 -12.42 -17.65 48.45
C ALA A 434 -11.85 -16.23 48.66
N LEU A 435 -10.94 -15.81 47.78
CA LEU A 435 -10.50 -14.42 47.64
C LEU A 435 -11.01 -13.94 46.28
N ALA A 436 -11.93 -12.97 46.28
CA ALA A 436 -12.40 -12.37 45.05
C ALA A 436 -11.34 -11.38 44.52
N ASP A 437 -10.97 -11.52 43.25
CA ASP A 437 -10.09 -10.60 42.54
C ASP A 437 -10.55 -10.55 41.08
N PRO A 438 -11.09 -9.41 40.60
CA PRO A 438 -11.67 -9.33 39.26
C PRO A 438 -10.73 -9.81 38.14
N TYR A 439 -9.43 -9.52 38.23
CA TYR A 439 -8.49 -9.95 37.21
C TYR A 439 -8.34 -11.48 37.20
N VAL A 440 -8.14 -12.10 38.37
CA VAL A 440 -7.98 -13.56 38.51
C VAL A 440 -9.30 -14.29 38.20
N ASP A 441 -10.43 -13.78 38.70
CA ASP A 441 -11.76 -14.38 38.52
C ASP A 441 -12.21 -14.38 37.05
N PHE A 442 -11.90 -13.31 36.31
CA PHE A 442 -12.19 -13.19 34.88
C PHE A 442 -10.97 -13.51 33.99
N PHE A 443 -9.93 -14.14 34.52
CA PHE A 443 -8.66 -14.35 33.82
C PHE A 443 -8.82 -15.08 32.48
N ALA A 444 -9.72 -16.07 32.39
CA ALA A 444 -9.96 -16.79 31.14
C ALA A 444 -10.41 -15.84 30.01
N GLY A 445 -11.18 -14.80 30.32
CA GLY A 445 -11.56 -13.76 29.37
C GLY A 445 -10.37 -12.91 28.95
N HIS A 446 -9.55 -12.45 29.91
CA HIS A 446 -8.34 -11.66 29.62
C HIS A 446 -7.34 -12.46 28.76
N TYR A 447 -7.11 -13.74 29.08
CA TYR A 447 -6.23 -14.63 28.33
C TYR A 447 -6.75 -14.84 26.90
N ALA A 448 -8.06 -15.08 26.74
CA ALA A 448 -8.69 -15.22 25.43
C ALA A 448 -8.57 -13.93 24.61
N ALA A 449 -8.81 -12.77 25.21
CA ALA A 449 -8.69 -11.47 24.57
C ALA A 449 -7.25 -11.18 24.09
N CYS A 450 -6.24 -11.47 24.92
CA CYS A 450 -4.84 -11.29 24.53
C CYS A 450 -4.42 -12.25 23.41
N ARG A 451 -4.90 -13.50 23.43
CA ARG A 451 -4.65 -14.46 22.35
C ARG A 451 -5.38 -14.07 21.06
N GLU A 452 -6.62 -13.61 21.17
CA GLU A 452 -7.42 -13.10 20.06
C GLU A 452 -6.74 -11.91 19.39
N PHE A 453 -6.16 -10.99 20.17
CA PHE A 453 -5.39 -9.85 19.66
C PHE A 453 -4.29 -10.29 18.68
N PHE A 454 -3.45 -11.25 19.05
CA PHE A 454 -2.40 -11.76 18.16
C PHE A 454 -2.96 -12.54 16.97
N LEU A 455 -4.03 -13.32 17.16
CA LEU A 455 -4.69 -14.03 16.05
C LEU A 455 -5.27 -13.06 15.02
N ASN A 456 -5.92 -11.98 15.46
CA ASN A 456 -6.50 -10.97 14.57
C ASN A 456 -5.42 -10.23 13.79
N ARG A 457 -4.26 -9.94 14.40
CA ARG A 457 -3.08 -9.41 13.71
C ARG A 457 -2.61 -10.33 12.58
N VAL A 458 -2.47 -11.63 12.86
CA VAL A 458 -2.11 -12.64 11.84
C VAL A 458 -3.16 -12.72 10.72
N ILE A 459 -4.45 -12.70 11.07
CA ILE A 459 -5.55 -12.72 10.08
C ILE A 459 -5.52 -11.48 9.19
N ALA A 460 -5.42 -10.29 9.79
CA ALA A 460 -5.37 -9.02 9.04
C ALA A 460 -4.16 -8.96 8.12
N ARG A 461 -3.01 -9.49 8.56
CA ARG A 461 -1.80 -9.63 7.73
C ARG A 461 -2.04 -10.55 6.54
N GLN A 462 -2.63 -11.73 6.78
CA GLN A 462 -2.94 -12.70 5.72
C GLN A 462 -3.98 -12.18 4.73
N GLN A 463 -4.99 -11.44 5.20
CA GLN A 463 -5.99 -10.79 4.33
C GLN A 463 -5.35 -9.77 3.41
N ARG A 464 -4.47 -8.89 3.92
CA ARG A 464 -3.73 -7.93 3.08
C ARG A 464 -2.87 -8.61 2.02
N VAL A 465 -2.18 -9.69 2.39
CA VAL A 465 -1.40 -10.49 1.42
C VAL A 465 -2.33 -11.11 0.37
N GLY A 466 -3.51 -11.60 0.78
CA GLY A 466 -4.53 -12.13 -0.12
C GLY A 466 -5.05 -11.09 -1.10
N GLU A 467 -5.49 -9.93 -0.61
CA GLU A 467 -6.00 -8.82 -1.44
C GLU A 467 -4.97 -8.34 -2.46
N LEU A 468 -3.71 -8.18 -2.05
CA LEU A 468 -2.61 -7.80 -2.94
C LEU A 468 -2.37 -8.87 -4.01
N LYS A 469 -2.45 -10.15 -3.65
CA LYS A 469 -2.31 -11.26 -4.59
C LYS A 469 -3.45 -11.26 -5.60
N ASP A 470 -4.68 -11.06 -5.15
CA ASP A 470 -5.87 -11.03 -6.00
C ASP A 470 -5.81 -9.85 -6.99
N GLN A 471 -5.44 -8.65 -6.54
CA GLN A 471 -5.25 -7.48 -7.41
C GLN A 471 -4.25 -7.72 -8.55
N VAL A 472 -3.16 -8.45 -8.28
CA VAL A 472 -2.15 -8.78 -9.29
C VAL A 472 -2.64 -9.88 -10.23
N LEU A 473 -3.39 -10.87 -9.72
CA LEU A 473 -4.03 -11.88 -10.56
C LEU A 473 -5.03 -11.23 -11.52
N ASP A 474 -5.85 -10.29 -11.05
CA ASP A 474 -6.80 -9.55 -11.89
C ASP A 474 -6.09 -8.75 -12.99
N LEU A 475 -5.01 -8.03 -12.64
CA LEU A 475 -4.20 -7.30 -13.62
C LEU A 475 -3.60 -8.25 -14.67
N PHE A 476 -3.15 -9.43 -14.24
CA PHE A 476 -2.59 -10.43 -15.14
C PHE A 476 -3.65 -11.03 -16.08
N GLU A 477 -4.84 -11.31 -15.57
CA GLU A 477 -5.96 -11.79 -16.39
C GLU A 477 -6.42 -10.75 -17.41
N GLU A 478 -6.57 -9.48 -17.02
CA GLU A 478 -6.91 -8.41 -17.96
C GLU A 478 -5.86 -8.30 -19.09
N TYR A 479 -4.58 -8.40 -18.71
CA TYR A 479 -3.47 -8.38 -19.67
C TYR A 479 -3.52 -9.56 -20.65
N GLN A 480 -3.69 -10.80 -20.14
CA GLN A 480 -3.78 -11.99 -20.99
C GLN A 480 -4.95 -11.94 -21.96
N GLN A 481 -6.08 -11.33 -21.58
CA GLN A 481 -7.24 -11.20 -22.45
C GLN A 481 -7.07 -10.16 -23.55
N ARG A 482 -6.35 -9.06 -23.30
CA ARG A 482 -6.14 -8.00 -24.31
C ARG A 482 -5.13 -8.38 -25.39
N LEU A 483 -4.09 -9.13 -25.04
CA LEU A 483 -2.95 -9.43 -25.93
C LEU A 483 -3.37 -10.04 -27.30
N PRO A 484 -4.23 -11.08 -27.36
CA PRO A 484 -4.60 -11.69 -28.64
C PRO A 484 -5.33 -10.72 -29.57
N SER A 485 -6.16 -9.83 -29.02
CA SER A 485 -6.91 -8.85 -29.82
C SER A 485 -6.02 -7.78 -30.44
N ILE A 486 -4.96 -7.36 -29.74
CA ILE A 486 -3.94 -6.45 -30.27
C ILE A 486 -3.20 -7.10 -31.44
N ILE A 487 -2.74 -8.35 -31.26
CA ILE A 487 -2.03 -9.09 -32.31
C ILE A 487 -2.93 -9.28 -33.55
N GLN A 488 -4.20 -9.65 -33.35
CA GLN A 488 -5.16 -9.80 -34.43
C GLN A 488 -5.40 -8.49 -35.20
N THR A 489 -5.49 -7.37 -34.50
CA THR A 489 -5.71 -6.05 -35.11
C THR A 489 -4.54 -5.65 -36.00
N ILE A 490 -3.30 -5.86 -35.54
CA ILE A 490 -2.09 -5.55 -36.33
C ILE A 490 -1.97 -6.46 -37.57
N MET A 491 -2.25 -7.76 -37.42
CA MET A 491 -2.28 -8.69 -38.56
C MET A 491 -3.37 -8.35 -39.59
N GLN A 492 -4.49 -7.75 -39.16
CA GLN A 492 -5.53 -7.27 -40.08
C GLN A 492 -5.08 -6.00 -40.82
N MET A 493 -4.51 -5.02 -40.10
CA MET A 493 -3.99 -3.80 -40.71
C MET A 493 -2.91 -4.07 -41.76
N SER A 494 -1.99 -5.02 -41.50
CA SER A 494 -0.97 -5.42 -42.48
C SER A 494 -1.61 -5.92 -43.78
N ARG A 495 -2.62 -6.78 -43.69
CA ARG A 495 -3.33 -7.30 -44.87
C ARG A 495 -4.08 -6.20 -45.62
N ASP A 496 -4.70 -5.27 -44.91
CA ASP A 496 -5.44 -4.17 -45.53
C ASP A 496 -4.49 -3.24 -46.30
N VAL A 497 -3.30 -2.96 -45.77
CA VAL A 497 -2.28 -2.15 -46.47
C VAL A 497 -1.72 -2.85 -47.71
N ASP A 498 -1.45 -4.16 -47.64
CA ASP A 498 -1.01 -4.94 -48.82
C ASP A 498 -2.04 -4.87 -49.96
N VAL A 499 -3.33 -4.98 -49.63
CA VAL A 499 -4.42 -4.86 -50.61
C VAL A 499 -4.42 -3.46 -51.24
N VAL A 500 -4.38 -2.39 -50.43
CA VAL A 500 -4.39 -1.02 -50.96
C VAL A 500 -3.15 -0.73 -51.83
N GLN A 501 -1.98 -1.26 -51.46
CA GLN A 501 -0.76 -1.12 -52.26
C GLN A 501 -0.90 -1.80 -53.63
N SER A 502 -1.49 -2.99 -53.68
CA SER A 502 -1.72 -3.69 -54.94
C SER A 502 -2.68 -2.92 -55.87
N SER A 503 -3.79 -2.41 -55.33
CA SER A 503 -4.75 -1.61 -56.09
C SER A 503 -4.14 -0.29 -56.58
N MET A 504 -3.26 0.33 -55.80
CA MET A 504 -2.55 1.55 -56.22
C MET A 504 -1.62 1.29 -57.40
N LYS A 505 -0.92 0.15 -57.41
CA LYS A 505 -0.06 -0.23 -58.53
C LYS A 505 -0.87 -0.42 -59.82
N GLU A 506 -2.03 -1.06 -59.73
CA GLU A 506 -2.95 -1.21 -60.88
C GLU A 506 -3.48 0.14 -61.36
N LEU A 507 -3.89 1.02 -60.44
CA LEU A 507 -4.34 2.37 -60.77
C LEU A 507 -3.26 3.19 -61.48
N SER A 508 -2.02 3.18 -60.97
CA SER A 508 -0.90 3.88 -61.62
C SER A 508 -0.66 3.37 -63.04
N GLY A 509 -0.70 2.05 -63.25
CA GLY A 509 -0.55 1.46 -64.57
C GLY A 509 -1.68 1.86 -65.53
N GLY A 510 -2.92 1.91 -65.05
CA GLY A 510 -4.07 2.35 -65.85
C GLY A 510 -4.00 3.82 -66.27
N ILE A 511 -3.47 4.70 -65.41
CA ILE A 511 -3.27 6.13 -65.72
C ILE A 511 -2.22 6.30 -66.82
N ASP A 512 -1.09 5.60 -66.71
CA ASP A 512 -0.02 5.66 -67.70
C ASP A 512 -0.52 5.21 -69.08
N GLU A 513 -1.33 4.15 -69.12
CA GLU A 513 -1.96 3.67 -70.35
C GLU A 513 -2.93 4.70 -70.93
N GLN A 514 -3.79 5.29 -70.09
CA GLN A 514 -4.74 6.34 -70.48
C GLN A 514 -4.02 7.57 -71.06
N GLY A 515 -2.95 8.04 -70.42
CA GLY A 515 -2.13 9.14 -70.91
C GLY A 515 -1.50 8.84 -72.28
N SER A 516 -1.13 7.57 -72.53
CA SER A 516 -0.61 7.16 -73.83
C SER A 516 -1.66 7.23 -74.95
N TYR A 517 -2.90 6.77 -74.70
CA TYR A 517 -4.00 6.87 -75.66
C TYR A 517 -4.36 8.31 -75.94
N PHE A 518 -4.33 9.15 -74.91
CA PHE A 518 -4.60 10.57 -75.04
C PHE A 518 -3.58 11.24 -75.97
N ASN A 519 -2.28 11.03 -75.73
CA ASN A 519 -1.21 11.56 -76.59
C ASN A 519 -1.34 11.11 -78.06
N GLN A 520 -1.77 9.86 -78.30
CA GLN A 520 -2.04 9.37 -79.65
C GLN A 520 -3.21 10.12 -80.31
N LEU A 521 -4.31 10.36 -79.58
CA LEU A 521 -5.44 11.16 -80.06
C LEU A 521 -5.01 12.59 -80.43
N MET A 522 -4.16 13.22 -79.62
CA MET A 522 -3.63 14.57 -79.90
C MET A 522 -2.83 14.59 -81.22
N SER A 523 -1.95 13.61 -81.40
CA SER A 523 -1.18 13.50 -82.64
C SER A 523 -2.09 13.33 -83.87
N ARG A 524 -3.19 12.56 -83.74
CA ARG A 524 -4.16 12.38 -84.83
C ARG A 524 -4.93 13.65 -85.14
N ASN A 525 -5.38 14.40 -84.13
CA ASN A 525 -6.04 15.70 -84.35
C ASN A 525 -5.11 16.69 -85.05
N ALA A 526 -3.85 16.77 -84.64
CA ALA A 526 -2.85 17.64 -85.25
C ALA A 526 -2.56 17.30 -86.74
N GLU A 527 -2.69 16.02 -87.13
CA GLU A 527 -2.57 15.58 -88.53
C GLU A 527 -3.79 15.97 -89.41
N ILE A 528 -4.97 16.16 -88.82
CA ILE A 528 -6.22 16.44 -89.54
C ILE A 528 -6.30 17.92 -89.94
N THR A 529 -5.91 18.85 -89.06
CA THR A 529 -5.95 20.30 -89.31
C THR A 529 -5.32 20.73 -90.64
N PRO A 530 -4.08 20.34 -91.01
CA PRO A 530 -3.50 20.77 -92.29
C PRO A 530 -4.23 20.16 -93.50
N LYS A 531 -4.84 18.98 -93.36
CA LYS A 531 -5.62 18.36 -94.45
C LYS A 531 -6.92 19.12 -94.70
N LEU A 532 -7.59 19.60 -93.66
CA LEU A 532 -8.80 20.44 -93.78
C LEU A 532 -8.48 21.80 -94.39
N GLN A 533 -7.37 22.44 -94.00
CA GLN A 533 -6.90 23.67 -94.63
C GLN A 533 -6.66 23.50 -96.14
N LEU A 534 -6.04 22.38 -96.53
CA LEU A 534 -5.83 22.06 -97.94
C LEU A 534 -7.14 21.76 -98.68
N LEU A 535 -8.10 21.09 -98.02
CA LEU A 535 -9.44 20.86 -98.55
C LEU A 535 -10.19 22.18 -98.76
N SER A 536 -10.21 23.08 -97.78
CA SER A 536 -10.82 24.42 -97.91
C SER A 536 -10.23 25.20 -99.08
N ALA A 537 -8.90 25.25 -99.20
CA ALA A 537 -8.22 25.94 -100.30
C ALA A 537 -8.51 25.30 -101.68
N SER A 538 -8.74 23.98 -101.72
CA SER A 538 -9.13 23.28 -102.95
C SER A 538 -10.59 23.58 -103.32
N THR A 539 -11.48 23.64 -102.33
CA THR A 539 -12.88 24.00 -102.51
C THR A 539 -13.04 25.44 -103.03
N ASP A 540 -12.28 26.41 -102.49
CA ASP A 540 -12.28 27.81 -102.97
C ASP A 540 -11.86 27.93 -104.45
N LYS A 541 -10.88 27.11 -104.87
CA LYS A 541 -10.48 27.03 -106.28
C LYS A 541 -11.60 26.47 -107.15
N ILE A 542 -12.33 25.45 -106.69
CA ILE A 542 -13.45 24.87 -107.43
C ILE A 542 -14.56 25.91 -107.60
N THR A 543 -14.92 26.66 -106.55
CA THR A 543 -15.90 27.76 -106.63
C THR A 543 -15.50 28.78 -107.70
N SER A 544 -14.22 29.16 -107.75
CA SER A 544 -13.70 30.09 -108.77
C SER A 544 -13.84 29.54 -110.20
N VAL A 545 -13.62 28.23 -110.39
CA VAL A 545 -13.81 27.56 -111.69
C VAL A 545 -15.29 27.51 -112.07
N MET A 546 -16.19 27.21 -111.13
CA MET A 546 -17.63 27.20 -111.38
C MET A 546 -18.15 28.57 -111.81
N GLN A 547 -17.66 29.65 -111.19
CA GLN A 547 -18.02 31.02 -111.57
C GLN A 547 -17.60 31.34 -113.01
N MET A 548 -16.38 30.92 -113.41
CA MET A 548 -15.90 31.05 -114.79
C MET A 548 -16.75 30.25 -115.79
N ILE A 549 -17.14 29.01 -115.46
CA ILE A 549 -18.00 28.20 -116.35
C ILE A 549 -19.39 28.84 -116.48
N THR A 550 -19.92 29.43 -115.41
CA THR A 550 -21.20 30.16 -115.44
C THR A 550 -21.12 31.35 -116.39
N GLU A 551 -20.02 32.11 -116.37
CA GLU A 551 -19.77 33.23 -117.29
C GLU A 551 -19.64 32.75 -118.75
N ILE A 552 -18.86 31.69 -119.00
CA ILE A 552 -18.70 31.11 -120.34
C ILE A 552 -20.05 30.62 -120.86
N SER A 553 -20.83 29.91 -120.04
CA SER A 553 -22.15 29.44 -120.45
C SER A 553 -23.13 30.59 -120.67
N SER A 554 -23.03 31.71 -119.94
CA SER A 554 -23.83 32.90 -120.21
C SER A 554 -23.50 33.52 -121.57
N GLN A 555 -22.20 33.60 -121.90
CA GLN A 555 -21.73 34.07 -123.21
C GLN A 555 -22.16 33.15 -124.35
N ILE A 556 -22.05 31.82 -124.18
CA ILE A 556 -22.49 30.85 -125.19
C ILE A 556 -23.99 30.96 -125.41
N ASN A 557 -24.79 31.14 -124.36
CA ASN A 557 -26.23 31.32 -124.48
C ASN A 557 -26.59 32.60 -125.26
N LEU A 558 -25.87 33.71 -125.01
CA LEU A 558 -26.03 34.96 -125.77
C LEU A 558 -25.61 34.83 -127.24
N LEU A 559 -24.51 34.13 -127.50
CA LEU A 559 -24.04 33.82 -128.86
C LEU A 559 -25.05 32.95 -129.62
N ALA A 560 -25.59 31.93 -128.96
CA ALA A 560 -26.63 31.06 -129.48
C ALA A 560 -27.92 31.83 -129.78
N LEU A 561 -28.32 32.75 -128.89
CA LEU A 561 -29.48 33.61 -129.10
C LEU A 561 -29.28 34.54 -130.32
N ASN A 562 -28.12 35.18 -130.44
CA ASN A 562 -27.78 36.02 -131.59
C ASN A 562 -27.78 35.20 -132.90
N ALA A 563 -27.23 33.99 -132.88
CA ALA A 563 -27.25 33.09 -134.02
C ALA A 563 -28.67 32.64 -134.39
N ALA A 564 -29.55 32.40 -133.41
CA ALA A 564 -30.95 32.05 -133.64
C ALA A 564 -31.74 33.21 -134.26
N ILE A 565 -31.48 34.45 -133.83
CA ILE A 565 -32.08 35.67 -134.40
C ILE A 565 -31.65 35.82 -135.88
N GLU A 566 -30.36 35.67 -136.18
CA GLU A 566 -29.87 35.86 -137.54
C GLU A 566 -30.28 34.71 -138.48
N ALA A 567 -30.39 33.49 -137.95
CA ALA A 567 -30.97 32.36 -138.67
C ALA A 567 -32.46 32.57 -139.01
N ALA A 568 -33.25 33.20 -138.12
CA ALA A 568 -34.63 33.58 -138.43
C ALA A 568 -34.71 34.67 -139.50
N ARG A 569 -33.74 35.59 -139.52
CA ARG A 569 -33.63 36.69 -140.48
C ARG A 569 -33.33 36.23 -141.90
N ALA A 570 -32.58 35.13 -142.05
CA ALA A 570 -32.23 34.52 -143.34
C ALA A 570 -33.37 33.70 -143.99
N GLY A 571 -34.55 33.60 -143.36
CA GLY A 571 -35.71 32.90 -143.91
C GLY A 571 -35.46 31.41 -144.17
N GLU A 572 -35.89 30.88 -145.32
CA GLU A 572 -35.73 29.45 -145.65
C GLU A 572 -34.27 28.98 -145.68
N ALA A 573 -33.33 29.85 -146.08
CA ALA A 573 -31.89 29.51 -146.11
C ALA A 573 -31.29 29.34 -144.71
N GLY A 574 -31.93 29.88 -143.66
CA GLY A 574 -31.45 29.86 -142.28
C GLY A 574 -31.94 28.69 -141.42
N ARG A 575 -32.83 27.81 -141.93
CA ARG A 575 -33.46 26.75 -141.12
C ARG A 575 -32.46 25.82 -140.44
N GLY A 576 -31.39 25.41 -141.13
CA GLY A 576 -30.36 24.54 -140.56
C GLY A 576 -29.60 25.21 -139.41
N PHE A 577 -29.27 26.49 -139.55
CA PHE A 577 -28.58 27.27 -138.52
C PHE A 577 -29.48 27.56 -137.30
N SER A 578 -30.78 27.73 -137.50
CA SER A 578 -31.74 27.98 -136.41
C SER A 578 -31.84 26.79 -135.45
N VAL A 579 -31.85 25.56 -135.99
CA VAL A 579 -31.86 24.32 -135.19
C VAL A 579 -30.59 24.18 -134.36
N VAL A 580 -29.41 24.41 -134.96
CA VAL A 580 -28.13 24.35 -134.23
C VAL A 580 -28.07 25.42 -133.14
N ALA A 581 -28.49 26.65 -133.44
CA ALA A 581 -28.50 27.74 -132.48
C ALA A 581 -29.43 27.47 -131.29
N GLN A 582 -30.63 26.92 -131.52
CA GLN A 582 -31.52 26.50 -130.43
C GLN A 582 -30.89 25.38 -129.58
N GLU A 583 -30.22 24.42 -130.20
CA GLU A 583 -29.61 23.31 -129.47
C GLU A 583 -28.38 23.75 -128.65
N VAL A 584 -27.57 24.68 -129.17
CA VAL A 584 -26.45 25.30 -128.41
C VAL A 584 -27.00 26.13 -127.24
N GLY A 585 -28.06 26.91 -127.43
CA GLY A 585 -28.68 27.69 -126.34
C GLY A 585 -29.26 26.79 -125.25
N LYS A 586 -29.90 25.68 -125.63
CA LYS A 586 -30.40 24.68 -124.70
C LYS A 586 -29.27 23.99 -123.92
N LEU A 587 -28.17 23.63 -124.58
CA LEU A 587 -26.98 23.05 -123.95
C LEU A 587 -26.33 24.02 -122.96
N SER A 588 -26.26 25.30 -123.33
CA SER A 588 -25.76 26.37 -122.45
C SER A 588 -26.61 26.50 -121.19
N LYS A 589 -27.93 26.57 -121.34
CA LYS A 589 -28.86 26.64 -120.21
C LYS A 589 -28.76 25.41 -119.30
N SER A 590 -28.68 24.22 -119.88
CA SER A 590 -28.45 22.97 -119.13
C SER A 590 -27.10 22.95 -118.40
N THR A 591 -26.06 23.56 -118.99
CA THR A 591 -24.74 23.74 -118.35
C THR A 591 -24.84 24.70 -117.16
N GLN A 592 -25.59 25.81 -117.28
CA GLN A 592 -25.81 26.73 -116.15
C GLN A 592 -26.55 26.06 -115.00
N GLU A 593 -27.59 25.28 -115.28
CA GLU A 593 -28.33 24.52 -114.27
C GLU A 593 -27.43 23.49 -113.56
N SER A 594 -26.57 22.79 -114.31
CA SER A 594 -25.63 21.81 -113.75
C SER A 594 -24.55 22.47 -112.86
N VAL A 595 -24.03 23.62 -113.29
CA VAL A 595 -23.06 24.40 -112.51
C VAL A 595 -23.71 24.94 -111.23
N HIS A 596 -24.96 25.40 -111.30
CA HIS A 596 -25.69 25.87 -110.12
C HIS A 596 -25.87 24.77 -109.07
N SER A 597 -26.26 23.56 -109.49
CA SER A 597 -26.36 22.41 -108.57
C SER A 597 -25.01 22.01 -107.96
N SER A 598 -23.92 22.18 -108.71
CA SER A 598 -22.55 21.92 -108.22
C SER A 598 -22.11 22.99 -107.23
N ASP A 599 -22.50 24.24 -107.46
CA ASP A 599 -22.23 25.38 -106.56
C ASP A 599 -22.93 25.20 -105.20
N GLU A 600 -24.18 24.76 -105.18
CA GLU A 600 -24.91 24.41 -103.94
C GLU A 600 -24.21 23.28 -103.15
N ALA A 601 -23.76 22.23 -103.84
CA ALA A 601 -23.03 21.12 -103.23
C ALA A 601 -21.67 21.58 -102.63
N ILE A 602 -20.97 22.46 -103.35
CA ILE A 602 -19.71 23.04 -102.89
C ILE A 602 -19.93 23.97 -101.67
N HIS A 603 -20.99 24.79 -101.68
CA HIS A 603 -21.34 25.60 -100.52
C HIS A 603 -21.65 24.77 -99.28
N THR A 604 -22.31 23.62 -99.45
CA THR A 604 -22.53 22.65 -98.37
C THR A 604 -21.19 22.11 -97.84
N LEU A 605 -20.28 21.71 -98.73
CA LEU A 605 -18.94 21.24 -98.33
C LEU A 605 -18.13 22.31 -97.58
N VAL A 606 -18.18 23.58 -97.99
CA VAL A 606 -17.52 24.69 -97.27
C VAL A 606 -18.08 24.84 -95.86
N ARG A 607 -19.40 24.71 -95.70
CA ARG A 607 -20.04 24.77 -94.38
C ARG A 607 -19.59 23.60 -93.50
N ASP A 608 -19.57 22.39 -94.04
CA ASP A 608 -19.19 21.18 -93.30
C ASP A 608 -17.70 21.24 -92.89
N VAL A 609 -16.81 21.76 -93.73
CA VAL A 609 -15.39 22.00 -93.38
C VAL A 609 -15.25 23.00 -92.22
N LYS A 610 -16.03 24.09 -92.23
CA LYS A 610 -16.04 25.08 -91.13
C LYS A 610 -16.56 24.48 -89.82
N GLU A 611 -17.55 23.60 -89.89
CA GLU A 611 -18.08 22.91 -88.71
C GLU A 611 -17.02 21.98 -88.11
N ILE A 612 -16.29 21.22 -88.94
CA ILE A 612 -15.18 20.37 -88.48
C ILE A 612 -14.04 21.21 -87.87
N ASP A 613 -13.70 22.36 -88.45
CA ASP A 613 -12.71 23.28 -87.88
C ASP A 613 -13.13 23.78 -86.48
N SER A 614 -14.42 24.07 -86.28
CA SER A 614 -14.95 24.45 -84.96
C SER A 614 -14.82 23.30 -83.96
N ILE A 615 -15.15 22.07 -84.35
CA ILE A 615 -15.00 20.87 -83.49
C ILE A 615 -13.53 20.65 -83.10
N LEU A 616 -12.59 20.87 -84.01
CA LEU A 616 -11.16 20.78 -83.70
C LEU A 616 -10.67 21.88 -82.76
N ALA A 617 -11.24 23.09 -82.86
CA ALA A 617 -10.96 24.17 -81.91
C ALA A 617 -11.47 23.82 -80.49
N ASP A 618 -12.67 23.27 -80.39
CA ASP A 618 -13.24 22.80 -79.12
C ASP A 618 -12.42 21.64 -78.53
N ASN A 619 -11.95 20.72 -79.39
CA ASN A 619 -11.07 19.64 -78.96
C ASN A 619 -9.81 20.18 -78.30
N LYS A 620 -9.22 21.27 -78.81
CA LYS A 620 -8.02 21.90 -78.22
C LYS A 620 -8.24 22.36 -76.77
N GLU A 621 -9.38 22.97 -76.47
CA GLU A 621 -9.74 23.36 -75.10
C GLU A 621 -9.90 22.12 -74.19
N PHE A 622 -10.44 21.03 -74.74
CA PHE A 622 -10.56 19.76 -74.05
C PHE A 622 -9.17 19.14 -73.74
N GLU A 623 -8.16 19.36 -74.59
CA GLU A 623 -6.78 18.91 -74.36
C GLU A 623 -6.15 19.56 -73.14
N GLU A 624 -6.34 20.88 -72.99
CA GLU A 624 -5.83 21.62 -71.84
C GLU A 624 -6.45 21.12 -70.53
N LYS A 625 -7.77 20.84 -70.54
CA LYS A 625 -8.49 20.31 -69.37
C LYS A 625 -8.04 18.91 -68.98
N ILE A 626 -7.80 18.01 -69.93
CA ILE A 626 -7.28 16.67 -69.65
C ILE A 626 -5.84 16.73 -69.13
N SER A 627 -4.98 17.56 -69.72
CA SER A 627 -3.61 17.73 -69.24
C SER A 627 -3.57 18.25 -67.79
N GLU A 628 -4.47 19.18 -67.44
CA GLU A 628 -4.59 19.65 -66.06
C GLU A 628 -5.14 18.55 -65.13
N PHE A 629 -6.12 17.76 -65.58
CA PHE A 629 -6.65 16.62 -64.84
C PHE A 629 -5.54 15.60 -64.53
N ASP A 630 -4.76 15.17 -65.53
CA ASP A 630 -3.68 14.20 -65.36
C ASP A 630 -2.62 14.70 -64.36
N LYS A 631 -2.24 15.98 -64.44
CA LYS A 631 -1.30 16.58 -63.48
C LYS A 631 -1.83 16.54 -62.05
N ARG A 632 -3.11 16.87 -61.85
CA ARG A 632 -3.73 16.83 -60.52
C ARG A 632 -3.89 15.39 -60.02
N PHE A 633 -4.26 14.46 -60.90
CA PHE A 633 -4.48 13.07 -60.55
C PHE A 633 -3.17 12.37 -60.18
N ASN A 634 -2.11 12.55 -60.96
CA ASN A 634 -0.77 12.05 -60.63
C ASN A 634 -0.26 12.58 -59.28
N LYS A 635 -0.53 13.85 -58.97
CA LYS A 635 -0.21 14.44 -57.67
C LYS A 635 -1.01 13.81 -56.52
N GLN A 636 -2.27 13.44 -56.75
CA GLN A 636 -3.09 12.73 -55.76
C GLN A 636 -2.59 11.29 -55.55
N VAL A 637 -2.28 10.56 -56.61
CA VAL A 637 -1.72 9.20 -56.53
C VAL A 637 -0.39 9.20 -55.78
N SER A 638 0.49 10.17 -56.07
CA SER A 638 1.79 10.31 -55.37
C SER A 638 1.60 10.54 -53.86
N ARG A 639 0.64 11.37 -53.46
CA ARG A 639 0.31 11.59 -52.03
C ARG A 639 -0.21 10.34 -51.35
N VAL A 640 -1.01 9.53 -52.04
CA VAL A 640 -1.50 8.27 -51.48
C VAL A 640 -0.35 7.27 -51.33
N HIS A 641 0.57 7.22 -52.29
CA HIS A 641 1.81 6.44 -52.17
C HIS A 641 2.64 6.84 -50.96
N GLU A 642 2.91 8.14 -50.77
CA GLU A 642 3.63 8.65 -49.59
C GLU A 642 2.93 8.27 -48.27
N SER A 643 1.59 8.34 -48.23
CA SER A 643 0.80 7.95 -47.06
C SER A 643 0.83 6.44 -46.80
N LEU A 644 0.90 5.61 -47.85
CA LEU A 644 1.02 4.16 -47.72
C LEU A 644 2.41 3.74 -47.25
N ASP A 645 3.46 4.36 -47.77
CA ASP A 645 4.84 4.13 -47.29
C ASP A 645 4.95 4.48 -45.81
N SER A 646 4.37 5.62 -45.38
CA SER A 646 4.29 5.98 -43.97
C SER A 646 3.49 4.96 -43.15
N SER A 647 2.38 4.42 -43.70
CA SER A 647 1.56 3.41 -43.01
C SER A 647 2.29 2.08 -42.87
N LEU A 648 3.08 1.67 -43.88
CA LEU A 648 3.96 0.51 -43.83
C LEU A 648 5.06 0.68 -42.80
N GLU A 649 5.67 1.86 -42.69
CA GLU A 649 6.60 2.15 -41.60
C GLU A 649 5.93 2.04 -40.22
N HIS A 650 4.70 2.56 -40.07
CA HIS A 650 3.95 2.44 -38.82
C HIS A 650 3.62 0.98 -38.49
N ILE A 651 3.20 0.16 -39.46
CA ILE A 651 2.91 -1.26 -39.26
C ILE A 651 4.18 -2.04 -38.92
N SER A 652 5.31 -1.74 -39.59
CA SER A 652 6.60 -2.36 -39.30
C SER A 652 7.07 -2.03 -37.87
N ARG A 653 6.92 -0.77 -37.45
CA ARG A 653 7.18 -0.35 -36.05
C ARG A 653 6.22 -1.02 -35.07
N SER A 654 4.93 -1.14 -35.39
CA SER A 654 3.94 -1.84 -34.55
C SER A 654 4.20 -3.34 -34.47
N SER A 655 4.73 -3.96 -35.53
CA SER A 655 5.14 -5.36 -35.53
C SER A 655 6.38 -5.58 -34.65
N HIS A 656 7.35 -4.66 -34.68
CA HIS A 656 8.46 -4.68 -33.71
C HIS A 656 7.95 -4.46 -32.28
N ALA A 657 6.96 -3.58 -32.08
CA ALA A 657 6.33 -3.39 -30.77
C ALA A 657 5.59 -4.64 -30.26
N ILE A 658 5.16 -5.56 -31.15
CA ILE A 658 4.65 -6.89 -30.75
C ILE A 658 5.80 -7.79 -30.26
N GLU A 659 6.99 -7.71 -30.85
CA GLU A 659 8.16 -8.43 -30.34
C GLU A 659 8.61 -7.84 -28.99
N ASP A 660 8.51 -6.52 -28.83
CA ASP A 660 8.69 -5.80 -27.56
C ASP A 660 7.57 -6.08 -26.53
N LEU A 661 6.43 -6.69 -26.90
CA LEU A 661 5.45 -7.17 -25.89
C LEU A 661 6.05 -8.25 -24.99
N ASN A 662 7.14 -8.93 -25.39
CA ASN A 662 7.93 -9.76 -24.47
C ASN A 662 8.59 -8.93 -23.35
N GLU A 663 8.86 -7.64 -23.58
CA GLU A 663 9.35 -6.69 -22.57
C GLU A 663 8.24 -6.29 -21.59
N VAL A 664 6.96 -6.30 -22.00
CA VAL A 664 5.83 -6.14 -21.06
C VAL A 664 5.71 -7.36 -20.13
N ASN A 665 6.11 -8.55 -20.57
CA ASN A 665 6.30 -9.69 -19.69
C ASN A 665 7.39 -9.40 -18.63
N ALA A 666 8.41 -8.62 -18.97
CA ALA A 666 9.37 -8.11 -18.00
C ALA A 666 8.73 -7.09 -17.06
N THR A 667 7.83 -6.21 -17.52
CA THR A 667 7.05 -5.31 -16.64
C THR A 667 6.12 -6.07 -15.69
N VAL A 668 5.46 -7.13 -16.16
CA VAL A 668 4.66 -8.03 -15.30
C VAL A 668 5.56 -8.74 -14.29
N THR A 669 6.74 -9.21 -14.73
CA THR A 669 7.74 -9.81 -13.83
C THR A 669 8.25 -8.79 -12.81
N GLU A 670 8.44 -7.53 -13.20
CA GLU A 670 8.82 -6.42 -12.33
C GLU A 670 7.71 -6.12 -11.30
N LYS A 671 6.44 -6.10 -11.72
CA LYS A 671 5.30 -5.97 -10.79
C LYS A 671 5.15 -7.16 -9.85
N LEU A 672 5.40 -8.38 -10.33
CA LEU A 672 5.46 -9.58 -9.49
C LEU A 672 6.63 -9.52 -8.50
N THR A 673 7.77 -8.99 -8.92
CA THR A 673 8.94 -8.79 -8.04
C THR A 673 8.65 -7.72 -6.99
N ALA A 674 7.99 -6.62 -7.38
CA ALA A 674 7.53 -5.59 -6.46
C ALA A 674 6.50 -6.14 -5.46
N LEU A 675 5.56 -6.97 -5.90
CA LEU A 675 4.62 -7.68 -5.03
C LEU A 675 5.36 -8.61 -4.07
N GLN A 676 6.30 -9.42 -4.56
CA GLN A 676 7.11 -10.29 -3.70
C GLN A 676 7.86 -9.48 -2.65
N GLN A 677 8.37 -8.30 -3.00
CA GLN A 677 9.01 -7.40 -2.06
C GLN A 677 8.02 -6.84 -1.03
N ILE A 678 6.80 -6.47 -1.43
CA ILE A 678 5.76 -6.00 -0.50
C ILE A 678 5.30 -7.12 0.42
N ILE A 679 5.04 -8.32 -0.09
CA ILE A 679 4.70 -9.51 0.71
C ILE A 679 5.81 -9.79 1.71
N LYS A 680 7.07 -9.78 1.25
CA LYS A 680 8.23 -9.96 2.12
C LYS A 680 8.30 -8.87 3.18
N ASN A 681 8.03 -7.60 2.85
CA ASN A 681 7.96 -6.51 3.83
C ASN A 681 6.87 -6.77 4.87
N ILE A 682 5.66 -7.16 4.45
CA ILE A 682 4.55 -7.49 5.35
C ILE A 682 4.92 -8.66 6.28
N GLU A 683 5.58 -9.71 5.76
CA GLU A 683 6.06 -10.85 6.56
C GLU A 683 7.17 -10.46 7.55
N LEU A 684 8.03 -9.51 7.15
CA LEU A 684 9.06 -8.92 8.00
C LEU A 684 8.47 -7.96 9.05
N GLY A 685 7.23 -7.49 8.89
CA GLY A 685 6.61 -6.47 9.74
C GLY A 685 7.06 -5.04 9.39
N ILE A 686 7.39 -4.81 8.12
CA ILE A 686 7.95 -3.55 7.58
C ILE A 686 6.90 -2.64 6.96
#